data_AF-A0A355F7W7-F1
#
_entry.id   AF-A0A355F7W7-F1
#
_cell.length_a   1.000
_cell.length_b   1.000
_cell.length_c   1.000
_cell.angle_alpha   90.00
_cell.angle_beta   90.00
_cell.angle_gamma   90.00
#
_symmetry.space_group_name_H-M   'P 1'
#
loop_
_entity.id
_entity.type
_entity.pdbx_description
1 polymer ?
#
loop_
_entity_poly.entity_id
_entity_poly.type
_entity_poly.pdbx_seq_one_letter_code
_entity_poly.pdbx_strand_id
1 'polypeptide(L)'
;MKPSPHDLHPLSYGQRALWFLQKLAPGSAAYNVSFAGRLRTAVDGAALCRGFQALADRHPALRTTYPLLPEGEGSPLQRVHEHLEIDSAEIDAAAWDDETLLREVTAEAHRPIALDRPPVVRLRLFRRGPADGVLLLLLHHIAVDFRSLSLILADLQELLPAAFAGRPPALQPPAGRYADFARRQAEMLQGPEGERLWEYWRAELAGELPELRLPTDRPRPKVQSFRGGNLGFDLDAAACAGLEQLAAAAGTGLFAVVAAAFRAVLHRACGQDEIVLGSTLPGRPGPEMQDVVGYFVNTVLLRGDLAGDPTFRRLLAREARVVAGAVAHQHLPFPLLVERLAPERDLSRSPLYQVLLAFYEGGTEEQVLRLLTGGEGRIRLGPLDLEPFPLDRRTSMLDLTLNVMALPGRMSFSLQYDADLFDPATVERLVDGLRSLAGQVARDPDVRLSALLLGHPAQQSQLTATRRPEPIREGDDESDGDESEGDESGGGLQGIAIVGLAVRFPGAPDAGRFWENLCAGVESITFFDREELRAAGTDPALLDHPHFVRAAGRLEGVELFDAGFFQYNAREASVIDPQQRIFLECAWEALEDAACDPETCAGPIGVYAGVSASTWLYHLLTRRRPGDAVDWLLSLVGNDKDFVSTRTSYKLGLTGPSFTVQSACSTSLVATHLACQGLLNGECDVALAGGASIAIPQERGYLYSPAGIMSPDGHCRAFDARARGTVTGSGVGVVVLKRLEDALADGDRIRAVIRGSAVNNDGSHKAGFTAPSSEGQGRVIAEALAVAGVAPRTLSYVEAHGSGTPLGDTIEVAALSRVFAAVTGPRRCALGSVKTNLGHLDAAAGIAGLIKTALALEHRALPPSLHFEEPSPRLRLDEGPFYVPTRLSPWPAGPAPRRAGVSSFGIGGT
;
A
#
# COMPACT_ATOMS: atom_id res chain seq x y z
N MET A 1 -23.09 -18.40 20.38
CA MET A 1 -22.57 -19.78 20.44
C MET A 1 -21.11 -19.72 20.03
N LYS A 2 -20.15 -20.06 20.92
CA LYS A 2 -18.72 -20.09 20.54
C LYS A 2 -18.53 -21.17 19.45
N PRO A 3 -17.78 -20.90 18.37
CA PRO A 3 -17.60 -21.88 17.30
C PRO A 3 -16.90 -23.14 17.84
N SER A 4 -17.31 -24.30 17.33
CA SER A 4 -16.62 -25.56 17.60
C SER A 4 -15.23 -25.50 16.94
N PRO A 5 -14.15 -25.97 17.60
CA PRO A 5 -12.81 -26.06 17.01
C PRO A 5 -12.75 -26.85 15.69
N HIS A 6 -13.77 -27.67 15.40
CA HIS A 6 -13.85 -28.49 14.19
C HIS A 6 -14.23 -27.73 12.92
N ASP A 7 -14.73 -26.48 13.02
CA ASP A 7 -15.23 -25.70 11.86
C ASP A 7 -14.22 -24.68 11.31
N LEU A 8 -13.02 -24.64 11.89
CA LEU A 8 -11.96 -23.69 11.56
C LEU A 8 -10.79 -24.39 10.86
N HIS A 9 -10.42 -23.89 9.69
CA HIS A 9 -9.35 -24.46 8.88
C HIS A 9 -8.36 -23.39 8.42
N PRO A 10 -7.08 -23.71 8.19
CA PRO A 10 -6.13 -22.76 7.63
C PRO A 10 -6.53 -22.34 6.21
N LEU A 11 -6.25 -21.10 5.82
CA LEU A 11 -6.35 -20.67 4.42
C LEU A 11 -5.19 -21.28 3.60
N SER A 12 -5.45 -21.57 2.33
CA SER A 12 -4.34 -21.81 1.39
C SER A 12 -3.50 -20.54 1.22
N TYR A 13 -2.27 -20.66 0.72
CA TYR A 13 -1.43 -19.48 0.46
C TYR A 13 -2.10 -18.50 -0.54
N GLY A 14 -2.80 -19.04 -1.53
CA GLY A 14 -3.59 -18.25 -2.47
C GLY A 14 -4.73 -17.47 -1.80
N GLN A 15 -5.50 -18.13 -0.94
CA GLN A 15 -6.56 -17.46 -0.20
C GLN A 15 -6.02 -16.42 0.78
N ARG A 16 -4.89 -16.69 1.46
CA ARG A 16 -4.22 -15.72 2.34
C ARG A 16 -3.88 -14.44 1.59
N ALA A 17 -3.32 -14.56 0.38
CA ALA A 17 -2.96 -13.41 -0.43
C ALA A 17 -4.19 -12.58 -0.83
N LEU A 18 -5.26 -13.22 -1.32
CA LEU A 18 -6.51 -12.54 -1.66
C LEU A 18 -7.17 -11.88 -0.44
N TRP A 19 -7.16 -12.55 0.71
CA TRP A 19 -7.68 -11.98 1.95
C TRP A 19 -6.90 -10.73 2.37
N PHE A 20 -5.57 -10.78 2.30
CA PHE A 20 -4.71 -9.65 2.63
C PHE A 20 -4.95 -8.46 1.68
N LEU A 21 -5.05 -8.72 0.37
CA LEU A 21 -5.34 -7.69 -0.64
C LEU A 21 -6.71 -7.05 -0.42
N GLN A 22 -7.74 -7.84 -0.08
CA GLN A 22 -9.06 -7.29 0.27
C GLN A 22 -9.03 -6.46 1.56
N LYS A 23 -8.16 -6.78 2.53
CA LYS A 23 -7.99 -5.98 3.76
C LYS A 23 -7.23 -4.68 3.52
N LEU A 24 -6.29 -4.65 2.57
CA LEU A 24 -5.61 -3.41 2.16
C LEU A 24 -6.57 -2.43 1.46
N ALA A 25 -7.51 -2.93 0.67
CA ALA A 25 -8.51 -2.11 -0.03
C ALA A 25 -9.94 -2.66 0.16
N PRO A 26 -10.57 -2.46 1.34
CA PRO A 26 -11.89 -3.05 1.63
C PRO A 26 -13.01 -2.60 0.69
N GLY A 27 -12.87 -1.43 0.06
CA GLY A 27 -13.80 -0.89 -0.94
C GLY A 27 -13.58 -1.40 -2.37
N SER A 28 -12.52 -2.18 -2.62
CA SER A 28 -12.21 -2.69 -3.96
C SER A 28 -13.13 -3.85 -4.35
N ALA A 29 -13.52 -3.85 -5.62
CA ALA A 29 -14.25 -4.93 -6.28
C ALA A 29 -13.38 -5.75 -7.23
N ALA A 30 -12.05 -5.53 -7.22
CA ALA A 30 -11.12 -6.14 -8.18
C ALA A 30 -11.14 -7.68 -8.17
N TYR A 31 -11.56 -8.30 -7.06
CA TYR A 31 -11.68 -9.75 -6.90
C TYR A 31 -13.12 -10.27 -6.86
N ASN A 32 -14.08 -9.42 -7.22
CA ASN A 32 -15.45 -9.87 -7.46
C ASN A 32 -15.51 -10.64 -8.79
N VAL A 33 -16.10 -11.84 -8.75
CA VAL A 33 -16.42 -12.64 -9.92
C VAL A 33 -17.91 -12.49 -10.18
N SER A 34 -18.26 -11.73 -11.22
CA SER A 34 -19.65 -11.45 -11.58
C SER A 34 -20.07 -12.15 -12.87
N PHE A 35 -21.29 -12.66 -12.86
CA PHE A 35 -22.01 -13.23 -14.00
C PHE A 35 -23.30 -12.43 -14.16
N ALA A 36 -23.56 -11.90 -15.37
CA ALA A 36 -24.83 -11.26 -15.68
C ALA A 36 -25.40 -11.80 -16.99
N GLY A 37 -26.67 -12.20 -16.97
CA GLY A 37 -27.39 -12.68 -18.15
C GLY A 37 -28.77 -12.06 -18.23
N ARG A 38 -29.13 -11.51 -19.40
CA ARG A 38 -30.49 -11.07 -19.70
C ARG A 38 -31.37 -12.30 -19.95
N LEU A 39 -32.45 -12.39 -19.19
CA LEU A 39 -33.44 -13.44 -19.30
C LEU A 39 -34.26 -13.27 -20.57
N ARG A 40 -34.44 -14.37 -21.30
CA ARG A 40 -35.31 -14.48 -22.47
C ARG A 40 -36.47 -15.45 -22.25
N THR A 41 -36.64 -15.93 -21.03
CA THR A 41 -37.73 -16.80 -20.57
C THR A 41 -38.32 -16.26 -19.28
N ALA A 42 -39.58 -16.61 -19.00
CA ALA A 42 -40.21 -16.26 -17.75
C ALA A 42 -39.67 -17.11 -16.60
N VAL A 43 -39.39 -16.47 -15.46
CA VAL A 43 -38.75 -17.12 -14.32
C VAL A 43 -39.44 -16.82 -12.99
N ASP A 44 -39.65 -17.88 -12.21
CA ASP A 44 -40.01 -17.81 -10.79
C ASP A 44 -38.72 -17.53 -9.98
N GLY A 45 -38.64 -16.36 -9.35
CA GLY A 45 -37.45 -16.00 -8.59
C GLY A 45 -37.31 -16.73 -7.26
N ALA A 46 -38.41 -17.24 -6.70
CA ALA A 46 -38.32 -18.12 -5.54
C ALA A 46 -37.70 -19.47 -5.94
N ALA A 47 -38.04 -20.00 -7.12
CA ALA A 47 -37.39 -21.19 -7.67
C ALA A 47 -35.92 -20.95 -8.00
N LEU A 48 -35.57 -19.79 -8.57
CA LEU A 48 -34.19 -19.38 -8.77
C LEU A 48 -33.40 -19.37 -7.45
N CYS A 49 -33.91 -18.67 -6.43
CA CYS A 49 -33.29 -18.59 -5.12
C CYS A 49 -33.05 -19.99 -4.52
N ARG A 50 -34.06 -20.88 -4.57
CA ARG A 50 -33.90 -22.29 -4.11
C ARG A 50 -32.81 -23.05 -4.87
N GLY A 51 -32.71 -22.88 -6.19
CA GLY A 51 -31.69 -23.53 -7.00
C GLY A 51 -30.26 -23.07 -6.66
N PHE A 52 -30.06 -21.76 -6.48
CA PHE A 52 -28.77 -21.21 -6.05
C PHE A 52 -28.45 -21.50 -4.58
N GLN A 53 -29.46 -21.59 -3.70
CA GLN A 53 -29.27 -22.02 -2.32
C GLN A 53 -28.81 -23.48 -2.28
N ALA A 54 -29.42 -24.38 -3.07
CA ALA A 54 -28.99 -25.77 -3.17
C ALA A 54 -27.54 -25.90 -3.69
N LEU A 55 -27.11 -24.99 -4.57
CA LEU A 55 -25.71 -24.90 -5.02
C LEU A 55 -24.78 -24.51 -3.85
N ALA A 56 -25.15 -23.51 -3.05
CA ALA A 56 -24.35 -23.08 -1.90
C ALA A 56 -24.30 -24.14 -0.79
N ASP A 57 -25.39 -24.88 -0.57
CA ASP A 57 -25.44 -25.99 0.38
C ASP A 57 -24.53 -27.14 -0.05
N ARG A 58 -24.54 -27.47 -1.35
CA ARG A 58 -23.70 -28.49 -1.99
C ARG A 58 -22.20 -28.17 -1.87
N HIS A 59 -21.82 -26.90 -2.02
CA HIS A 59 -20.42 -26.47 -2.12
C HIS A 59 -19.97 -25.67 -0.90
N PRO A 60 -19.24 -26.27 0.06
CA PRO A 60 -18.79 -25.59 1.29
C PRO A 60 -18.08 -24.25 1.07
N ALA A 61 -17.32 -24.11 -0.02
CA ALA A 61 -16.62 -22.87 -0.37
C ALA A 61 -17.57 -21.66 -0.54
N LEU A 62 -18.80 -21.90 -0.99
CA LEU A 62 -19.83 -20.86 -1.20
C LEU A 62 -20.55 -20.45 0.11
N ARG A 63 -20.27 -21.14 1.21
CA ARG A 63 -20.78 -20.87 2.56
C ARG A 63 -19.63 -20.74 3.57
N THR A 64 -18.46 -20.27 3.12
CA THR A 64 -17.28 -20.08 3.95
C THR A 64 -17.00 -18.59 4.18
N THR A 65 -16.78 -18.21 5.44
CA THR A 65 -16.25 -16.88 5.82
C THR A 65 -14.80 -17.00 6.27
N TYR A 66 -14.09 -15.88 6.29
CA TYR A 66 -12.65 -15.78 6.55
C TYR A 66 -12.34 -14.79 7.69
N PRO A 67 -12.77 -15.05 8.94
CA PRO A 67 -12.53 -14.16 10.07
C PRO A 67 -11.06 -14.20 10.56
N LEU A 68 -10.64 -13.09 11.18
CA LEU A 68 -9.44 -13.03 12.01
C LEU A 68 -9.86 -13.33 13.46
N LEU A 69 -9.32 -14.40 14.08
CA LEU A 69 -9.67 -14.76 15.45
C LEU A 69 -8.65 -14.20 16.46
N PRO A 70 -9.07 -13.78 17.68
CA PRO A 70 -8.19 -13.19 18.69
C PRO A 70 -7.12 -14.14 19.27
N GLU A 71 -7.29 -15.46 19.14
CA GLU A 71 -6.48 -16.48 19.86
C GLU A 71 -5.36 -17.12 19.03
N GLY A 72 -5.02 -16.59 17.85
CA GLY A 72 -3.89 -17.07 17.03
C GLY A 72 -2.99 -15.93 16.59
N GLU A 73 -1.72 -16.22 16.32
CA GLU A 73 -0.71 -15.32 15.76
C GLU A 73 -1.19 -14.68 14.44
N GLY A 74 -2.05 -13.65 14.51
CA GLY A 74 -2.41 -12.73 13.41
C GLY A 74 -2.96 -13.33 12.10
N SER A 75 -3.27 -14.62 12.01
CA SER A 75 -3.58 -15.29 10.74
C SER A 75 -5.08 -15.54 10.55
N PRO A 76 -5.67 -15.22 9.37
CA PRO A 76 -7.07 -15.54 9.07
C PRO A 76 -7.31 -17.05 9.01
N LEU A 77 -8.55 -17.47 9.26
CA LEU A 77 -9.00 -18.86 9.17
C LEU A 77 -10.26 -18.99 8.31
N GLN A 78 -10.44 -20.13 7.66
CA GLN A 78 -11.66 -20.52 6.97
C GLN A 78 -12.66 -21.03 8.00
N ARG A 79 -13.83 -20.41 8.06
CA ARG A 79 -14.97 -20.89 8.83
C ARG A 79 -16.05 -21.35 7.87
N VAL A 80 -16.25 -22.66 7.80
CA VAL A 80 -17.26 -23.29 6.94
C VAL A 80 -18.57 -23.38 7.71
N HIS A 81 -19.62 -22.68 7.27
CA HIS A 81 -20.93 -22.69 7.95
C HIS A 81 -21.75 -23.87 7.49
N GLU A 82 -22.30 -24.69 8.39
CA GLU A 82 -23.12 -25.87 8.04
C GLU A 82 -24.23 -25.55 7.02
N HIS A 83 -24.94 -24.45 7.26
CA HIS A 83 -25.87 -23.83 6.33
C HIS A 83 -25.70 -22.32 6.38
N LEU A 84 -25.80 -21.66 5.22
CA LEU A 84 -25.76 -20.21 5.10
C LEU A 84 -26.68 -19.77 3.98
N GLU A 85 -27.65 -18.91 4.30
CA GLU A 85 -28.53 -18.33 3.30
C GLU A 85 -27.75 -17.41 2.36
N ILE A 86 -27.98 -17.56 1.05
CA ILE A 86 -27.42 -16.66 0.05
C ILE A 86 -28.11 -15.28 0.12
N ASP A 87 -27.36 -14.22 -0.20
CA ASP A 87 -27.93 -12.88 -0.33
C ASP A 87 -28.73 -12.79 -1.62
N SER A 88 -30.03 -13.08 -1.58
CA SER A 88 -30.91 -13.01 -2.75
C SER A 88 -31.92 -11.87 -2.65
N ALA A 89 -32.09 -11.13 -3.74
CA ALA A 89 -33.13 -10.10 -3.83
C ALA A 89 -33.65 -9.95 -5.26
N GLU A 90 -34.95 -9.68 -5.38
CA GLU A 90 -35.55 -9.17 -6.63
C GLU A 90 -35.62 -7.65 -6.58
N ILE A 91 -35.28 -7.01 -7.69
CA ILE A 91 -35.29 -5.56 -7.86
C ILE A 91 -36.29 -5.22 -8.97
N ASP A 92 -37.24 -4.35 -8.67
CA ASP A 92 -38.17 -3.83 -9.68
C ASP A 92 -37.44 -2.82 -10.57
N ALA A 93 -37.24 -3.21 -11.83
CA ALA A 93 -36.60 -2.43 -12.88
C ALA A 93 -37.58 -2.15 -14.03
N ALA A 94 -38.89 -2.35 -13.85
CA ALA A 94 -39.90 -2.23 -14.92
C ALA A 94 -39.89 -0.85 -15.60
N ALA A 95 -39.58 0.20 -14.84
CA ALA A 95 -39.50 1.57 -15.33
C ALA A 95 -38.10 1.96 -15.89
N TRP A 96 -37.10 1.09 -15.79
CA TRP A 96 -35.73 1.42 -16.20
C TRP A 96 -35.57 1.23 -17.71
N ASP A 97 -34.86 2.15 -18.36
CA ASP A 97 -34.34 1.97 -19.71
C ASP A 97 -33.09 1.07 -19.71
N ASP A 98 -32.58 0.73 -20.90
CA ASP A 98 -31.41 -0.15 -21.02
C ASP A 98 -30.14 0.49 -20.42
N GLU A 99 -29.99 1.81 -20.47
CA GLU A 99 -28.85 2.54 -19.90
C GLU A 99 -28.86 2.50 -18.37
N THR A 100 -30.01 2.81 -17.76
CA THR A 100 -30.19 2.72 -16.30
C THR A 100 -30.00 1.29 -15.83
N LEU A 101 -30.58 0.31 -16.53
CA LEU A 101 -30.39 -1.10 -16.22
C LEU A 101 -28.90 -1.49 -16.23
N LEU A 102 -28.17 -1.09 -17.27
CA LEU A 102 -26.73 -1.36 -17.35
C LEU A 102 -25.97 -0.73 -16.19
N ARG A 103 -26.22 0.55 -15.91
CA ARG A 103 -25.57 1.30 -14.82
C ARG A 103 -25.80 0.64 -13.46
N GLU A 104 -27.04 0.31 -13.12
CA GLU A 104 -27.40 -0.26 -11.82
C GLU A 104 -26.93 -1.72 -11.66
N VAL A 105 -27.05 -2.56 -12.70
CA VAL A 105 -26.50 -3.93 -12.69
C VAL A 105 -24.97 -3.88 -12.52
N THR A 106 -24.30 -2.94 -13.20
CA THR A 106 -22.85 -2.75 -13.09
C THR A 106 -22.46 -2.26 -11.70
N ALA A 107 -23.18 -1.29 -11.12
CA ALA A 107 -22.92 -0.80 -9.77
C ALA A 107 -23.02 -1.94 -8.73
N GLU A 108 -24.04 -2.80 -8.85
CA GLU A 108 -24.22 -3.93 -7.94
C GLU A 108 -23.14 -5.02 -8.13
N ALA A 109 -22.66 -5.23 -9.36
CA ALA A 109 -21.52 -6.12 -9.64
C ALA A 109 -20.20 -5.61 -9.01
N HIS A 110 -20.05 -4.28 -8.87
CA HIS A 110 -18.89 -3.64 -8.22
C HIS A 110 -19.06 -3.44 -6.71
N ARG A 111 -20.17 -3.89 -6.11
CA ARG A 111 -20.34 -3.77 -4.66
C ARG A 111 -19.53 -4.87 -3.95
N PRO A 112 -18.56 -4.54 -3.08
CA PRO A 112 -17.67 -5.52 -2.45
C PRO A 112 -18.41 -6.62 -1.67
N ILE A 113 -17.77 -7.78 -1.55
CA ILE A 113 -18.19 -8.87 -0.67
C ILE A 113 -17.33 -8.85 0.60
N ALA A 114 -17.96 -8.79 1.77
CA ALA A 114 -17.25 -8.86 3.05
C ALA A 114 -16.80 -10.31 3.29
N LEU A 115 -15.50 -10.54 3.50
CA LEU A 115 -14.96 -11.88 3.66
C LEU A 115 -15.14 -12.44 5.07
N ASP A 116 -15.18 -11.59 6.09
CA ASP A 116 -15.17 -11.97 7.50
C ASP A 116 -16.56 -12.24 8.11
N ARG A 117 -17.63 -11.92 7.36
CA ARG A 117 -19.02 -12.10 7.81
C ARG A 117 -19.92 -12.53 6.65
N PRO A 118 -20.96 -13.31 6.92
CA PRO A 118 -21.95 -13.64 5.91
C PRO A 118 -22.76 -12.40 5.50
N PRO A 119 -23.40 -12.42 4.31
CA PRO A 119 -23.36 -13.46 3.27
C PRO A 119 -22.18 -13.32 2.29
N VAL A 120 -21.70 -14.43 1.71
CA VAL A 120 -20.53 -14.48 0.82
C VAL A 120 -20.84 -14.78 -0.66
N VAL A 121 -22.11 -15.04 -0.96
CA VAL A 121 -22.67 -15.20 -2.32
C VAL A 121 -23.87 -14.28 -2.46
N ARG A 122 -23.93 -13.54 -3.56
CA ARG A 122 -25.02 -12.60 -3.83
C ARG A 122 -25.68 -12.89 -5.17
N LEU A 123 -27.01 -12.92 -5.15
CA LEU A 123 -27.89 -13.13 -6.29
C LEU A 123 -28.87 -11.94 -6.39
N ARG A 124 -28.99 -11.37 -7.58
CA ARG A 124 -29.92 -10.28 -7.87
C ARG A 124 -30.69 -10.57 -9.13
N LEU A 125 -32.00 -10.35 -9.09
CA LEU A 125 -32.86 -10.43 -10.25
C LEU A 125 -33.49 -9.07 -10.51
N PHE A 126 -33.01 -8.36 -11.52
CA PHE A 126 -33.56 -7.08 -11.97
C PHE A 126 -34.71 -7.36 -12.94
N ARG A 127 -35.96 -7.20 -12.50
CA ARG A 127 -37.15 -7.53 -13.29
C ARG A 127 -37.63 -6.34 -14.11
N ARG A 128 -37.76 -6.50 -15.43
CA ARG A 128 -38.44 -5.52 -16.31
C ARG A 128 -39.82 -5.99 -16.76
N GLY A 129 -40.05 -7.29 -16.75
CA GLY A 129 -41.33 -7.92 -17.06
C GLY A 129 -41.29 -9.43 -16.78
N PRO A 130 -42.35 -10.16 -17.16
CA PRO A 130 -42.45 -11.59 -16.89
C PRO A 130 -41.33 -12.43 -17.50
N ALA A 131 -40.83 -12.07 -18.69
CA ALA A 131 -39.77 -12.75 -19.43
C ALA A 131 -38.63 -11.82 -19.86
N ASP A 132 -38.50 -10.66 -19.20
CA ASP A 132 -37.44 -9.69 -19.44
C ASP A 132 -36.87 -9.19 -18.11
N GLY A 133 -35.55 -9.24 -17.98
CA GLY A 133 -34.83 -8.91 -16.77
C GLY A 133 -33.39 -9.37 -16.82
N VAL A 134 -32.60 -9.03 -15.82
CA VAL A 134 -31.18 -9.41 -15.73
C VAL A 134 -30.94 -10.19 -14.44
N LEU A 135 -30.36 -11.38 -14.57
CA LEU A 135 -29.89 -12.18 -13.46
C LEU A 135 -28.40 -11.88 -13.23
N LEU A 136 -28.06 -11.40 -12.04
CA LEU A 136 -26.67 -11.17 -11.61
C LEU A 136 -26.32 -12.15 -10.48
N LEU A 137 -25.29 -12.95 -10.70
CA LEU A 137 -24.62 -13.76 -9.67
C LEU A 137 -23.26 -13.15 -9.38
N LEU A 138 -22.98 -12.93 -8.10
CA LEU A 138 -21.75 -12.33 -7.62
C LEU A 138 -21.11 -13.23 -6.56
N LEU A 139 -19.84 -13.56 -6.81
CA LEU A 139 -18.98 -14.41 -5.98
C LEU A 139 -17.67 -13.66 -5.71
N HIS A 140 -16.89 -14.11 -4.72
CA HIS A 140 -15.53 -13.60 -4.52
C HIS A 140 -14.49 -14.63 -4.97
N HIS A 141 -13.42 -14.18 -5.63
CA HIS A 141 -12.39 -15.05 -6.20
C HIS A 141 -11.68 -15.94 -5.15
N ILE A 142 -11.73 -15.57 -3.86
CA ILE A 142 -11.22 -16.40 -2.75
C ILE A 142 -11.92 -17.76 -2.61
N ALA A 143 -13.16 -17.88 -3.10
CA ALA A 143 -13.99 -19.07 -3.01
C ALA A 143 -14.04 -19.86 -4.33
N VAL A 144 -13.69 -19.25 -5.45
CA VAL A 144 -13.86 -19.84 -6.78
C VAL A 144 -12.66 -19.55 -7.69
N ASP A 145 -12.36 -20.47 -8.59
CA ASP A 145 -11.50 -20.27 -9.74
C ASP A 145 -12.26 -20.57 -11.05
N PHE A 146 -11.61 -20.41 -12.20
CA PHE A 146 -12.25 -20.60 -13.49
C PHE A 146 -12.87 -22.01 -13.65
N ARG A 147 -12.16 -23.06 -13.21
CA ARG A 147 -12.70 -24.43 -13.23
C ARG A 147 -13.89 -24.60 -12.29
N SER A 148 -13.88 -23.95 -11.12
CA SER A 148 -15.01 -23.94 -10.19
C SER A 148 -16.27 -23.35 -10.83
N LEU A 149 -16.13 -22.33 -11.67
CA LEU A 149 -17.27 -21.74 -12.38
C LEU A 149 -17.89 -22.75 -13.36
N SER A 150 -17.08 -23.56 -14.04
CA SER A 150 -17.59 -24.63 -14.92
C SER A 150 -18.36 -25.69 -14.13
N LEU A 151 -17.86 -26.08 -12.95
CA LEU A 151 -18.56 -27.00 -12.04
C LEU A 151 -19.88 -26.40 -11.54
N ILE A 152 -19.87 -25.13 -11.15
CA ILE A 152 -21.07 -24.40 -10.73
C ILE A 152 -22.12 -24.39 -11.85
N LEU A 153 -21.72 -24.08 -13.08
CA LEU A 153 -22.66 -24.09 -14.21
C LEU A 153 -23.19 -25.50 -14.49
N ALA A 154 -22.34 -26.53 -14.46
CA ALA A 154 -22.77 -27.91 -14.64
C ALA A 154 -23.79 -28.35 -13.59
N ASP A 155 -23.55 -28.04 -12.31
CA ASP A 155 -24.48 -28.36 -11.23
C ASP A 155 -25.80 -27.59 -11.36
N LEU A 156 -25.75 -26.32 -11.77
CA LEU A 156 -26.94 -25.51 -12.01
C LEU A 156 -27.83 -26.07 -13.14
N GLN A 157 -27.27 -26.81 -14.11
CA GLN A 157 -28.07 -27.50 -15.13
C GLN A 157 -28.98 -28.58 -14.53
N GLU A 158 -28.65 -29.14 -13.36
CA GLU A 158 -29.48 -30.13 -12.65
C GLU A 158 -30.31 -29.49 -11.52
N LEU A 159 -29.69 -28.59 -10.75
CA LEU A 159 -30.30 -27.98 -9.57
C LEU A 159 -31.49 -27.07 -9.93
N LEU A 160 -31.38 -26.29 -11.01
CA LEU A 160 -32.46 -25.38 -11.40
C LEU A 160 -33.71 -26.14 -11.88
N PRO A 161 -33.66 -27.13 -12.78
CA PRO A 161 -34.84 -27.92 -13.13
C PRO A 161 -35.51 -28.59 -11.92
N ALA A 162 -34.74 -29.08 -10.95
CA ALA A 162 -35.29 -29.66 -9.72
C ALA A 162 -36.03 -28.59 -8.89
N ALA A 163 -35.40 -27.43 -8.67
CA ALA A 163 -35.96 -26.32 -7.90
C ALA A 163 -37.25 -25.73 -8.53
N PHE A 164 -37.30 -25.64 -9.86
CA PHE A 164 -38.48 -25.20 -10.61
C PHE A 164 -39.60 -26.26 -10.60
N ALA A 165 -39.26 -27.54 -10.53
CA ALA A 165 -40.22 -28.62 -10.40
C ALA A 165 -40.66 -28.91 -8.95
N GLY A 166 -40.12 -28.18 -7.96
CA GLY A 166 -40.38 -28.42 -6.54
C GLY A 166 -39.85 -29.77 -6.02
N ARG A 167 -38.81 -30.32 -6.67
CA ARG A 167 -38.17 -31.59 -6.29
C ARG A 167 -36.88 -31.33 -5.52
N PRO A 168 -36.50 -32.22 -4.58
CA PRO A 168 -35.21 -32.12 -3.91
C PRO A 168 -34.05 -32.31 -4.89
N PRO A 169 -32.87 -31.70 -4.65
CA PRO A 169 -31.67 -31.91 -5.46
C PRO A 169 -31.19 -33.36 -5.33
N ALA A 170 -30.74 -33.96 -6.44
CA ALA A 170 -30.26 -35.36 -6.46
C ALA A 170 -28.73 -35.49 -6.47
N LEU A 171 -28.00 -34.38 -6.61
CA LEU A 171 -26.55 -34.35 -6.68
C LEU A 171 -25.89 -34.73 -5.35
N GLN A 172 -24.98 -35.72 -5.39
CA GLN A 172 -24.21 -36.19 -4.23
C GLN A 172 -23.07 -35.22 -3.88
N PRO A 173 -22.82 -34.87 -2.60
CA PRO A 173 -21.76 -33.93 -2.22
C PRO A 173 -20.40 -34.26 -2.85
N PRO A 174 -19.54 -33.24 -3.09
CA PRO A 174 -18.21 -33.48 -3.66
C PRO A 174 -17.38 -34.49 -2.85
N ALA A 175 -16.51 -35.24 -3.52
CA ALA A 175 -15.70 -36.28 -2.90
C ALA A 175 -14.69 -35.74 -1.86
N GLY A 176 -14.29 -34.47 -1.98
CA GLY A 176 -13.35 -33.78 -1.11
C GLY A 176 -13.85 -32.42 -0.61
N ARG A 177 -13.02 -31.75 0.19
CA ARG A 177 -13.26 -30.38 0.66
C ARG A 177 -12.04 -29.50 0.39
N TYR A 178 -12.27 -28.25 0.02
CA TYR A 178 -11.19 -27.29 -0.20
C TYR A 178 -10.31 -27.07 1.05
N ALA A 179 -10.91 -27.09 2.24
CA ALA A 179 -10.18 -27.02 3.51
C ALA A 179 -9.13 -28.13 3.67
N ASP A 180 -9.44 -29.34 3.18
CA ASP A 180 -8.49 -30.46 3.21
C ASP A 180 -7.33 -30.24 2.23
N PHE A 181 -7.58 -29.63 1.07
CA PHE A 181 -6.53 -29.18 0.15
C PHE A 181 -5.61 -28.13 0.80
N ALA A 182 -6.17 -27.09 1.44
CA ALA A 182 -5.39 -26.04 2.09
C ALA A 182 -4.45 -26.60 3.17
N ARG A 183 -4.94 -27.54 3.99
CA ARG A 183 -4.13 -28.23 4.99
C ARG A 183 -3.02 -29.08 4.35
N ARG A 184 -3.35 -29.91 3.35
CA ARG A 184 -2.35 -30.74 2.64
C ARG A 184 -1.29 -29.91 1.93
N GLN A 185 -1.67 -28.77 1.35
CA GLN A 185 -0.72 -27.84 0.74
C GLN A 185 0.27 -27.31 1.79
N ALA A 186 -0.20 -26.88 2.96
CA ALA A 186 0.68 -26.42 4.03
C ALA A 186 1.64 -27.51 4.51
N GLU A 187 1.15 -28.74 4.70
CA GLU A 187 1.97 -29.90 5.10
C GLU A 187 3.02 -30.26 4.05
N MET A 188 2.64 -30.32 2.76
CA MET A 188 3.57 -30.62 1.66
C MET A 188 4.69 -29.59 1.56
N LEU A 189 4.37 -28.30 1.72
CA LEU A 189 5.33 -27.19 1.61
C LEU A 189 6.33 -27.12 2.77
N GLN A 190 6.03 -27.76 3.90
CA GLN A 190 6.96 -27.92 5.02
C GLN A 190 7.86 -29.15 4.89
N GLY A 191 7.57 -30.03 3.93
CA GLY A 191 8.32 -31.27 3.69
C GLY A 191 9.36 -31.17 2.57
N PRO A 192 10.01 -32.30 2.23
CA PRO A 192 11.05 -32.36 1.19
C PRO A 192 10.59 -31.89 -0.20
N GLU A 193 9.31 -32.11 -0.52
CA GLU A 193 8.75 -31.64 -1.79
C GLU A 193 8.70 -30.12 -1.86
N GLY A 194 8.35 -29.43 -0.76
CA GLY A 194 8.40 -27.97 -0.67
C GLY A 194 9.78 -27.40 -0.94
N GLU A 195 10.83 -28.02 -0.40
CA GLU A 195 12.23 -27.64 -0.68
C GLU A 195 12.62 -27.90 -2.13
N ARG A 196 12.27 -29.07 -2.70
CA ARG A 196 12.52 -29.39 -4.11
C ARG A 196 11.90 -28.35 -5.06
N LEU A 197 10.66 -27.95 -4.77
CA LEU A 197 9.96 -26.92 -5.53
C LEU A 197 10.65 -25.56 -5.40
N TRP A 198 11.07 -25.17 -4.20
CA TRP A 198 11.78 -23.92 -3.94
C TRP A 198 13.14 -23.86 -4.62
N GLU A 199 13.92 -24.94 -4.61
CA GLU A 199 15.23 -24.99 -5.25
C GLU A 199 15.15 -24.70 -6.76
N TYR A 200 14.15 -25.26 -7.43
CA TYR A 200 13.88 -24.97 -8.84
C TYR A 200 13.60 -23.47 -9.06
N TRP A 201 12.63 -22.91 -8.34
CA TRP A 201 12.24 -21.51 -8.53
C TRP A 201 13.35 -20.52 -8.15
N ARG A 202 14.14 -20.83 -7.12
CA ARG A 202 15.33 -20.03 -6.75
C ARG A 202 16.38 -20.03 -7.86
N ALA A 203 16.56 -21.15 -8.56
CA ALA A 203 17.50 -21.24 -9.68
C ALA A 203 16.97 -20.54 -10.94
N GLU A 204 15.70 -20.79 -11.30
CA GLU A 204 15.05 -20.22 -12.48
C GLU A 204 14.96 -18.68 -12.42
N LEU A 205 14.76 -18.13 -11.21
CA LEU A 205 14.58 -16.71 -10.97
C LEU A 205 15.82 -16.04 -10.35
N ALA A 206 16.99 -16.67 -10.47
CA ALA A 206 18.24 -16.11 -9.99
C ALA A 206 18.67 -14.86 -10.79
N GLY A 207 19.34 -13.93 -10.12
CA GLY A 207 19.78 -12.67 -10.73
C GLY A 207 18.67 -11.61 -10.78
N GLU A 208 18.95 -10.50 -11.46
CA GLU A 208 17.98 -9.43 -11.66
C GLU A 208 16.87 -9.91 -12.60
N LEU A 209 15.61 -9.68 -12.23
CA LEU A 209 14.46 -9.98 -13.08
C LEU A 209 14.14 -8.76 -13.93
N PRO A 210 14.00 -8.91 -15.26
CA PRO A 210 13.79 -7.76 -16.13
C PRO A 210 12.42 -7.13 -15.89
N GLU A 211 12.41 -5.82 -15.67
CA GLU A 211 11.21 -5.01 -15.73
C GLU A 211 10.75 -4.88 -17.19
N LEU A 212 9.49 -5.26 -17.49
CA LEU A 212 8.94 -5.10 -18.83
C LEU A 212 8.59 -3.63 -19.12
N ARG A 213 9.24 -3.06 -20.13
CA ARG A 213 9.09 -1.66 -20.56
C ARG A 213 8.32 -1.59 -21.87
N LEU A 214 7.00 -1.73 -21.77
CA LEU A 214 6.11 -1.57 -22.93
C LEU A 214 6.00 -0.10 -23.35
N PRO A 215 5.85 0.19 -24.65
CA PRO A 215 5.47 1.52 -25.12
C PRO A 215 4.05 1.83 -24.63
N THR A 216 3.95 2.70 -23.63
CA THR A 216 2.69 3.16 -23.02
C THR A 216 2.28 4.51 -23.58
N ASP A 217 0.98 4.80 -23.62
CA ASP A 217 0.45 6.09 -24.09
C ASP A 217 0.53 7.17 -23.01
N ARG A 218 0.70 6.76 -21.75
CA ARG A 218 0.69 7.61 -20.55
C ARG A 218 1.76 7.13 -19.57
N PRO A 219 2.34 8.03 -18.75
CA PRO A 219 3.29 7.64 -17.72
C PRO A 219 2.62 6.77 -16.66
N ARG A 220 3.35 5.79 -16.13
CA ARG A 220 2.84 4.90 -15.08
C ARG A 220 2.51 5.71 -13.81
N PRO A 221 1.29 5.58 -13.24
CA PRO A 221 0.93 6.23 -11.99
C PRO A 221 1.70 5.60 -10.81
N LYS A 222 1.96 6.38 -9.74
CA LYS A 222 2.69 5.89 -8.55
C LYS A 222 1.95 4.78 -7.78
N VAL A 223 0.62 4.71 -7.93
CA VAL A 223 -0.26 3.70 -7.35
C VAL A 223 -1.23 3.26 -8.43
N GLN A 224 -1.42 1.96 -8.61
CA GLN A 224 -2.34 1.43 -9.62
C GLN A 224 -3.80 1.75 -9.24
N SER A 225 -4.59 2.30 -10.18
CA SER A 225 -6.02 2.58 -9.95
C SER A 225 -6.94 1.38 -10.25
N PHE A 226 -6.36 0.33 -10.83
CA PHE A 226 -7.01 -0.85 -11.39
C PHE A 226 -7.93 -0.55 -12.57
N ARG A 227 -7.97 0.67 -13.14
CA ARG A 227 -8.80 0.95 -14.32
C ARG A 227 -8.34 0.11 -15.51
N GLY A 228 -9.28 -0.52 -16.19
CA GLY A 228 -8.96 -1.43 -17.30
C GLY A 228 -9.89 -1.30 -18.50
N GLY A 229 -9.42 -1.82 -19.63
CA GLY A 229 -10.22 -2.10 -20.82
C GLY A 229 -10.02 -3.55 -21.28
N ASN A 230 -10.86 -4.01 -22.22
CA ASN A 230 -10.78 -5.36 -22.77
C ASN A 230 -11.08 -5.34 -24.26
N LEU A 231 -10.29 -6.07 -25.06
CA LEU A 231 -10.46 -6.18 -26.51
C LEU A 231 -10.50 -7.66 -26.93
N GLY A 232 -11.64 -8.11 -27.45
CA GLY A 232 -11.83 -9.48 -27.95
C GLY A 232 -11.44 -9.64 -29.42
N PHE A 233 -10.88 -10.80 -29.78
CA PHE A 233 -10.58 -11.16 -31.16
C PHE A 233 -10.48 -12.66 -31.38
N ASP A 234 -10.67 -13.10 -32.62
CA ASP A 234 -10.44 -14.47 -33.04
C ASP A 234 -9.27 -14.53 -34.06
N LEU A 235 -8.63 -15.70 -34.16
CA LEU A 235 -7.73 -16.02 -35.26
C LEU A 235 -8.51 -16.70 -36.40
N ASP A 236 -8.04 -16.52 -37.64
CA ASP A 236 -8.62 -17.25 -38.76
C ASP A 236 -8.34 -18.77 -38.64
N ALA A 237 -9.15 -19.58 -39.34
CA ALA A 237 -9.08 -21.04 -39.25
C ALA A 237 -7.74 -21.61 -39.73
N ALA A 238 -7.08 -20.95 -40.69
CA ALA A 238 -5.80 -21.40 -41.23
C ALA A 238 -4.67 -21.17 -40.23
N ALA A 239 -4.66 -20.01 -39.55
CA ALA A 239 -3.75 -19.71 -38.46
C ALA A 239 -3.98 -20.67 -37.29
N CYS A 240 -5.23 -20.92 -36.89
CA CYS A 240 -5.53 -21.87 -35.82
C CYS A 240 -4.96 -23.27 -36.14
N ALA A 241 -5.30 -23.81 -37.31
CA ALA A 241 -4.82 -25.13 -37.74
C ALA A 241 -3.28 -25.17 -37.86
N GLY A 242 -2.65 -24.10 -38.33
CA GLY A 242 -1.19 -24.03 -38.43
C GLY A 242 -0.49 -23.98 -37.08
N LEU A 243 -1.04 -23.28 -36.09
CA LEU A 243 -0.52 -23.29 -34.72
C LEU A 243 -0.69 -24.67 -34.05
N GLU A 244 -1.82 -25.34 -34.26
CA GLU A 244 -2.05 -26.72 -33.80
C GLU A 244 -1.05 -27.71 -34.44
N GLN A 245 -0.83 -27.60 -35.76
CA GLN A 245 0.17 -28.40 -36.48
C GLN A 245 1.59 -28.12 -35.99
N LEU A 246 1.92 -26.85 -35.71
CA LEU A 246 3.21 -26.48 -35.17
C LEU A 246 3.43 -27.06 -33.77
N ALA A 247 2.41 -27.01 -32.90
CA ALA A 247 2.44 -27.63 -31.58
C ALA A 247 2.75 -29.13 -31.70
N ALA A 248 2.01 -29.84 -32.57
CA ALA A 248 2.19 -31.26 -32.83
C ALA A 248 3.58 -31.58 -33.41
N ALA A 249 4.06 -30.82 -34.40
CA ALA A 249 5.35 -31.02 -35.05
C ALA A 249 6.53 -30.78 -34.08
N ALA A 250 6.39 -29.82 -33.15
CA ALA A 250 7.39 -29.54 -32.13
C ALA A 250 7.31 -30.51 -30.93
N GLY A 251 6.28 -31.35 -30.83
CA GLY A 251 6.04 -32.21 -29.66
C GLY A 251 5.69 -31.40 -28.41
N THR A 252 4.99 -30.28 -28.57
CA THR A 252 4.64 -29.33 -27.51
C THR A 252 3.12 -29.14 -27.43
N GLY A 253 2.62 -28.57 -26.34
CA GLY A 253 1.22 -28.16 -26.23
C GLY A 253 0.97 -26.81 -26.92
N LEU A 254 -0.27 -26.56 -27.34
CA LEU A 254 -0.68 -25.29 -27.96
C LEU A 254 -0.41 -24.08 -27.06
N PHE A 255 -0.49 -24.26 -25.73
CA PHE A 255 -0.09 -23.26 -24.75
C PHE A 255 1.33 -22.73 -24.97
N ALA A 256 2.32 -23.60 -25.21
CA ALA A 256 3.72 -23.18 -25.43
C ALA A 256 3.88 -22.38 -26.74
N VAL A 257 3.12 -22.74 -27.77
CA VAL A 257 3.09 -22.01 -29.05
C VAL A 257 2.53 -20.61 -28.85
N VAL A 258 1.40 -20.48 -28.15
CA VAL A 258 0.76 -19.19 -27.87
C VAL A 258 1.62 -18.33 -26.93
N ALA A 259 2.24 -18.92 -25.91
CA ALA A 259 3.18 -18.21 -25.03
C ALA A 259 4.38 -17.66 -25.81
N ALA A 260 4.98 -18.47 -26.70
CA ALA A 260 6.07 -18.03 -27.58
C ALA A 260 5.62 -16.92 -28.54
N ALA A 261 4.43 -17.03 -29.12
CA ALA A 261 3.85 -16.00 -30.00
C ALA A 261 3.61 -14.68 -29.25
N PHE A 262 3.02 -14.74 -28.06
CA PHE A 262 2.76 -13.55 -27.24
C PHE A 262 4.08 -12.88 -26.82
N ARG A 263 5.06 -13.67 -26.37
CA ARG A 263 6.39 -13.17 -26.03
C ARG A 263 7.09 -12.52 -27.23
N ALA A 264 6.97 -13.11 -28.42
CA ALA A 264 7.55 -12.55 -29.64
C ALA A 264 6.92 -11.19 -30.00
N VAL A 265 5.59 -11.03 -29.85
CA VAL A 265 4.94 -9.73 -30.03
C VAL A 265 5.48 -8.70 -29.03
N LEU A 266 5.58 -9.07 -27.75
CA LEU A 266 6.08 -8.17 -26.70
C LEU A 266 7.54 -7.76 -26.96
N HIS A 267 8.41 -8.72 -27.31
CA HIS A 267 9.80 -8.45 -27.71
C HIS A 267 9.87 -7.47 -28.89
N ARG A 268 9.03 -7.67 -29.91
CA ARG A 268 8.99 -6.77 -31.08
C ARG A 268 8.44 -5.38 -30.74
N ALA A 269 7.62 -5.27 -29.70
CA ALA A 269 7.08 -3.99 -29.23
C ALA A 269 8.06 -3.20 -28.33
N CYS A 270 8.81 -3.86 -27.44
CA CYS A 270 9.68 -3.19 -26.47
C CYS A 270 11.20 -3.31 -26.75
N GLY A 271 11.61 -4.22 -27.63
CA GLY A 271 13.02 -4.51 -27.94
C GLY A 271 13.79 -5.25 -26.84
N GLN A 272 13.11 -5.78 -25.82
CA GLN A 272 13.78 -6.54 -24.74
C GLN A 272 13.97 -8.01 -25.14
N ASP A 273 15.19 -8.51 -24.91
CA ASP A 273 15.55 -9.91 -25.17
C ASP A 273 15.15 -10.85 -24.03
N GLU A 274 14.88 -10.33 -22.84
CA GLU A 274 14.44 -11.12 -21.70
C GLU A 274 13.11 -10.58 -21.16
N ILE A 275 12.13 -11.47 -21.04
CA ILE A 275 10.77 -11.13 -20.62
C ILE A 275 10.31 -12.15 -19.58
N VAL A 276 9.60 -11.73 -18.55
CA VAL A 276 8.93 -12.63 -17.61
C VAL A 276 7.42 -12.55 -17.85
N LEU A 277 6.81 -13.68 -18.26
CA LEU A 277 5.36 -13.79 -18.35
C LEU A 277 4.82 -14.46 -17.09
N GLY A 278 3.77 -13.90 -16.50
CA GLY A 278 2.91 -14.67 -15.61
C GLY A 278 2.02 -15.62 -16.40
N SER A 279 1.72 -16.79 -15.85
CA SER A 279 0.68 -17.66 -16.41
C SER A 279 -0.11 -18.32 -15.29
N THR A 280 -1.42 -18.44 -15.46
CA THR A 280 -2.27 -19.21 -14.55
C THR A 280 -2.28 -20.66 -14.96
N LEU A 281 -1.99 -21.58 -14.03
CA LEU A 281 -2.11 -23.02 -14.25
C LEU A 281 -3.16 -23.64 -13.29
N PRO A 282 -3.85 -24.70 -13.72
CA PRO A 282 -4.75 -25.46 -12.85
C PRO A 282 -3.98 -26.14 -11.71
N GLY A 283 -4.35 -25.88 -10.46
CA GLY A 283 -3.66 -26.45 -9.29
C GLY A 283 -4.42 -27.57 -8.55
N ARG A 284 -5.43 -28.19 -9.16
CA ARG A 284 -6.27 -29.23 -8.52
C ARG A 284 -5.54 -30.57 -8.44
N PRO A 285 -5.20 -31.08 -7.24
CA PRO A 285 -4.50 -32.35 -7.12
C PRO A 285 -5.48 -33.53 -7.08
N GLY A 286 -5.12 -34.63 -7.73
CA GLY A 286 -5.81 -35.90 -7.62
C GLY A 286 -7.25 -35.91 -8.17
N PRO A 287 -7.88 -37.10 -8.27
CA PRO A 287 -9.26 -37.24 -8.74
C PRO A 287 -10.28 -36.70 -7.72
N GLU A 288 -9.97 -36.66 -6.43
CA GLU A 288 -10.89 -36.27 -5.35
C GLU A 288 -11.17 -34.76 -5.27
N MET A 289 -10.39 -33.93 -5.99
CA MET A 289 -10.56 -32.47 -6.03
C MET A 289 -11.14 -31.98 -7.36
N GLN A 290 -11.49 -32.89 -8.28
CA GLN A 290 -11.97 -32.53 -9.61
C GLN A 290 -13.40 -31.95 -9.59
N ASP A 291 -14.19 -32.28 -8.58
CA ASP A 291 -15.58 -31.84 -8.37
C ASP A 291 -15.75 -30.81 -7.23
N VAL A 292 -14.65 -30.36 -6.62
CA VAL A 292 -14.66 -29.46 -5.46
C VAL A 292 -14.62 -27.99 -5.88
N VAL A 293 -15.59 -27.16 -5.51
CA VAL A 293 -15.49 -25.70 -5.72
C VAL A 293 -14.45 -25.08 -4.77
N GLY A 294 -13.56 -24.22 -5.29
CA GLY A 294 -12.49 -23.58 -4.51
C GLY A 294 -11.46 -22.81 -5.35
N TYR A 295 -10.57 -22.07 -4.69
CA TYR A 295 -9.48 -21.32 -5.35
C TYR A 295 -8.22 -22.19 -5.52
N PHE A 296 -8.13 -22.96 -6.61
CA PHE A 296 -6.98 -23.84 -6.87
C PHE A 296 -5.97 -23.28 -7.87
N VAL A 297 -6.30 -22.19 -8.57
CA VAL A 297 -5.40 -21.59 -9.55
C VAL A 297 -4.11 -21.11 -8.87
N ASN A 298 -2.97 -21.41 -9.49
CA ASN A 298 -1.69 -20.83 -9.12
C ASN A 298 -1.12 -20.05 -10.30
N THR A 299 -0.38 -18.98 -9.99
CA THR A 299 0.41 -18.26 -10.99
C THR A 299 1.81 -18.86 -11.03
N VAL A 300 2.33 -19.10 -12.22
CA VAL A 300 3.73 -19.47 -12.46
C VAL A 300 4.41 -18.41 -13.30
N LEU A 301 5.73 -18.32 -13.19
CA LEU A 301 6.54 -17.39 -13.97
C LEU A 301 7.23 -18.13 -15.11
N LEU A 302 7.19 -17.54 -16.29
CA LEU A 302 7.85 -18.04 -17.50
C LEU A 302 8.89 -16.99 -17.91
N ARG A 303 10.12 -17.16 -17.41
CA ARG A 303 11.27 -16.34 -17.79
C ARG A 303 11.80 -16.83 -19.14
N GLY A 304 11.71 -15.99 -20.16
CA GLY A 304 12.04 -16.38 -21.53
C GLY A 304 13.12 -15.50 -22.14
N ASP A 305 14.07 -16.14 -22.81
CA ASP A 305 15.20 -15.52 -23.52
C ASP A 305 15.00 -15.57 -25.05
N LEU A 306 14.95 -14.38 -25.65
CA LEU A 306 14.81 -14.13 -27.08
C LEU A 306 16.11 -13.57 -27.71
N ALA A 307 17.22 -13.51 -26.96
CA ALA A 307 18.49 -12.99 -27.45
C ALA A 307 19.01 -13.74 -28.68
N GLY A 308 19.67 -12.99 -29.56
CA GLY A 308 20.34 -13.51 -30.75
C GLY A 308 19.43 -13.72 -31.97
N ASP A 309 18.26 -13.08 -32.02
CA ASP A 309 17.31 -13.12 -33.14
C ASP A 309 17.00 -14.57 -33.60
N PRO A 310 16.44 -15.42 -32.72
CA PRO A 310 16.15 -16.81 -33.04
C PRO A 310 15.07 -16.93 -34.13
N THR A 311 14.99 -18.10 -34.77
CA THR A 311 13.78 -18.45 -35.51
C THR A 311 12.63 -18.73 -34.56
N PHE A 312 11.38 -18.60 -35.01
CA PHE A 312 10.23 -18.91 -34.16
C PHE A 312 10.28 -20.34 -33.62
N ARG A 313 10.70 -21.31 -34.43
CA ARG A 313 10.90 -22.72 -34.00
C ARG A 313 11.92 -22.84 -32.87
N ARG A 314 13.02 -22.08 -32.92
CA ARG A 314 14.02 -22.07 -31.84
C ARG A 314 13.49 -21.40 -30.58
N LEU A 315 12.72 -20.32 -30.71
CA LEU A 315 12.02 -19.70 -29.58
C LEU A 315 11.04 -20.69 -28.94
N LEU A 316 10.20 -21.36 -29.73
CA LEU A 316 9.26 -22.36 -29.25
C LEU A 316 9.96 -23.50 -28.49
N ALA A 317 11.10 -23.98 -28.98
CA ALA A 317 11.89 -25.00 -28.28
C ALA A 317 12.51 -24.50 -26.95
N ARG A 318 12.77 -23.20 -26.80
CA ARG A 318 13.15 -22.58 -25.51
C ARG A 318 11.93 -22.47 -24.60
N GLU A 319 10.83 -21.92 -25.12
CA GLU A 319 9.58 -21.71 -24.38
C GLU A 319 9.02 -23.04 -23.83
N ALA A 320 9.03 -24.10 -24.64
CA ALA A 320 8.56 -25.43 -24.22
C ALA A 320 9.33 -25.98 -23.01
N ARG A 321 10.64 -25.70 -22.90
CA ARG A 321 11.46 -26.10 -21.74
C ARG A 321 11.08 -25.30 -20.50
N VAL A 322 10.91 -23.98 -20.64
CA VAL A 322 10.48 -23.08 -19.55
C VAL A 322 9.10 -23.50 -19.05
N VAL A 323 8.15 -23.74 -19.96
CA VAL A 323 6.80 -24.21 -19.64
C VAL A 323 6.83 -25.57 -18.93
N ALA A 324 7.58 -26.54 -19.44
CA ALA A 324 7.69 -27.85 -18.81
C ALA A 324 8.29 -27.76 -17.39
N GLY A 325 9.32 -26.93 -17.20
CA GLY A 325 9.90 -26.63 -15.89
C GLY A 325 8.89 -26.02 -14.93
N ALA A 326 8.18 -24.97 -15.37
CA ALA A 326 7.15 -24.31 -14.57
C ALA A 326 6.00 -25.25 -14.19
N VAL A 327 5.51 -26.08 -15.13
CA VAL A 327 4.44 -27.06 -14.88
C VAL A 327 4.87 -28.12 -13.86
N ALA A 328 6.11 -28.62 -13.95
CA ALA A 328 6.64 -29.62 -13.02
C ALA A 328 6.84 -29.08 -11.58
N HIS A 329 6.85 -27.75 -11.42
CA HIS A 329 7.06 -27.08 -10.13
C HIS A 329 5.91 -26.12 -9.75
N GLN A 330 4.76 -26.24 -10.42
CA GLN A 330 3.60 -25.35 -10.26
C GLN A 330 2.95 -25.44 -8.87
N HIS A 331 3.30 -26.43 -8.06
CA HIS A 331 2.71 -26.63 -6.74
C HIS A 331 3.30 -25.70 -5.66
N LEU A 332 4.37 -24.94 -5.96
CA LEU A 332 4.81 -23.84 -5.11
C LEU A 332 3.89 -22.62 -5.33
N PRO A 333 3.13 -22.16 -4.32
CA PRO A 333 2.23 -21.04 -4.49
C PRO A 333 2.97 -19.74 -4.81
N PHE A 334 2.49 -18.98 -5.80
CA PHE A 334 3.07 -17.67 -6.15
C PHE A 334 3.20 -16.71 -4.96
N PRO A 335 2.21 -16.58 -4.04
CA PRO A 335 2.39 -15.73 -2.87
C PRO A 335 3.56 -16.15 -1.98
N LEU A 336 3.80 -17.46 -1.83
CA LEU A 336 4.96 -17.98 -1.09
C LEU A 336 6.27 -17.73 -1.86
N LEU A 337 6.24 -17.81 -3.19
CA LEU A 337 7.37 -17.47 -4.03
C LEU A 337 7.76 -15.99 -3.87
N VAL A 338 6.79 -15.06 -3.93
CA VAL A 338 7.00 -13.63 -3.65
C VAL A 338 7.51 -13.41 -2.23
N GLU A 339 6.91 -14.07 -1.24
CA GLU A 339 7.30 -13.99 0.17
C GLU A 339 8.78 -14.38 0.36
N ARG A 340 9.23 -15.47 -0.28
CA ARG A 340 10.62 -15.97 -0.16
C ARG A 340 11.62 -15.18 -1.01
N LEU A 341 11.24 -14.69 -2.19
CA LEU A 341 12.10 -13.85 -3.02
C LEU A 341 12.24 -12.43 -2.48
N ALA A 342 11.23 -11.95 -1.74
CA ALA A 342 11.17 -10.61 -1.16
C ALA A 342 11.59 -9.48 -2.13
N PRO A 343 11.00 -9.43 -3.35
CA PRO A 343 11.32 -8.38 -4.32
C PRO A 343 10.98 -6.99 -3.78
N GLU A 344 11.67 -5.96 -4.29
CA GLU A 344 11.36 -4.56 -3.96
C GLU A 344 9.87 -4.27 -4.24
N ARG A 345 9.24 -3.56 -3.30
CA ARG A 345 7.80 -3.27 -3.40
C ARG A 345 7.56 -2.05 -4.26
N ASP A 346 6.67 -2.21 -5.23
CA ASP A 346 6.17 -1.13 -6.08
C ASP A 346 4.64 -1.15 -6.05
N LEU A 347 4.02 -0.02 -5.72
CA LEU A 347 2.56 0.10 -5.63
C LEU A 347 1.89 0.31 -7.01
N SER A 348 2.69 0.47 -8.06
CA SER A 348 2.22 0.73 -9.43
C SER A 348 2.17 -0.51 -10.32
N ARG A 349 2.64 -1.68 -9.85
CA ARG A 349 2.76 -2.90 -10.65
C ARG A 349 2.97 -4.16 -9.81
N SER A 350 2.73 -5.32 -10.43
CA SER A 350 3.08 -6.62 -9.87
C SER A 350 4.61 -6.81 -9.80
N PRO A 351 5.14 -7.41 -8.71
CA PRO A 351 6.58 -7.38 -8.39
C PRO A 351 7.46 -8.31 -9.22
N LEU A 352 6.91 -9.33 -9.89
CA LEU A 352 7.69 -10.33 -10.62
C LEU A 352 7.34 -10.45 -12.12
N TYR A 353 6.25 -9.83 -12.55
CA TYR A 353 5.77 -9.85 -13.94
C TYR A 353 4.74 -8.75 -14.16
N GLN A 354 4.69 -8.15 -15.35
CA GLN A 354 3.72 -7.11 -15.71
C GLN A 354 2.63 -7.60 -16.67
N VAL A 355 2.82 -8.77 -17.28
CA VAL A 355 1.89 -9.33 -18.27
C VAL A 355 1.58 -10.79 -17.96
N LEU A 356 0.33 -11.19 -18.22
CA LEU A 356 -0.14 -12.54 -17.91
C LEU A 356 -0.79 -13.21 -19.13
N LEU A 357 -0.53 -14.51 -19.29
CA LEU A 357 -1.23 -15.40 -20.21
C LEU A 357 -2.13 -16.36 -19.43
N ALA A 358 -3.44 -16.26 -19.65
CA ALA A 358 -4.42 -17.23 -19.17
C ALA A 358 -4.89 -18.08 -20.34
N PHE A 359 -4.68 -19.39 -20.28
CA PHE A 359 -4.97 -20.30 -21.38
C PHE A 359 -5.91 -21.40 -20.94
N TYR A 360 -6.97 -21.59 -21.71
CA TYR A 360 -8.04 -22.56 -21.47
C TYR A 360 -8.22 -23.41 -22.72
N GLU A 361 -8.33 -24.71 -22.53
CA GLU A 361 -8.50 -25.68 -23.60
C GLU A 361 -9.70 -26.58 -23.30
N GLY A 362 -10.56 -26.78 -24.30
CA GLY A 362 -11.75 -27.62 -24.18
C GLY A 362 -13.07 -26.85 -24.27
N GLY A 363 -14.17 -27.59 -24.48
CA GLY A 363 -15.49 -27.02 -24.78
C GLY A 363 -16.38 -26.72 -23.57
N THR A 364 -16.12 -27.31 -22.40
CA THR A 364 -16.95 -27.12 -21.19
C THR A 364 -16.82 -25.72 -20.59
N GLU A 365 -15.65 -25.11 -20.72
CA GLU A 365 -15.31 -23.78 -20.23
C GLU A 365 -15.78 -22.65 -21.16
N GLU A 366 -16.20 -22.96 -22.39
CA GLU A 366 -16.60 -21.94 -23.38
C GLU A 366 -17.78 -21.11 -22.87
N GLN A 367 -18.77 -21.76 -22.26
CA GLN A 367 -19.93 -21.08 -21.70
C GLN A 367 -19.53 -20.12 -20.58
N VAL A 368 -18.65 -20.57 -19.66
CA VAL A 368 -18.11 -19.74 -18.57
C VAL A 368 -17.43 -18.51 -19.14
N LEU A 369 -16.56 -18.69 -20.13
CA LEU A 369 -15.82 -17.56 -20.68
C LEU A 369 -16.76 -16.57 -21.38
N ARG A 370 -17.72 -17.03 -22.19
CA ARG A 370 -18.71 -16.13 -22.82
C ARG A 370 -19.48 -15.30 -21.79
N LEU A 371 -19.79 -15.87 -20.64
CA LEU A 371 -20.45 -15.19 -19.53
C LEU A 371 -19.56 -14.19 -18.81
N LEU A 372 -18.26 -14.50 -18.73
CA LEU A 372 -17.26 -13.62 -18.15
C LEU A 372 -16.76 -12.54 -19.13
N THR A 373 -16.88 -12.71 -20.44
CA THR A 373 -16.35 -11.76 -21.42
C THR A 373 -17.43 -11.00 -22.18
N GLY A 374 -18.71 -11.29 -21.96
CA GLY A 374 -19.83 -10.66 -22.68
C GLY A 374 -19.90 -11.08 -24.15
N GLY A 375 -19.47 -12.32 -24.47
CA GLY A 375 -19.46 -12.84 -25.84
C GLY A 375 -20.87 -13.05 -26.43
N GLU A 376 -20.94 -13.26 -27.74
CA GLU A 376 -22.23 -13.45 -28.44
C GLU A 376 -22.84 -14.87 -28.23
N GLY A 377 -24.17 -14.95 -28.34
CA GLY A 377 -24.94 -16.19 -28.35
C GLY A 377 -25.71 -16.48 -27.05
N ARG A 378 -26.74 -17.35 -27.15
CA ARG A 378 -27.61 -17.71 -26.02
C ARG A 378 -27.02 -18.86 -25.22
N ILE A 379 -27.24 -18.83 -23.91
CA ILE A 379 -26.77 -19.83 -22.95
C ILE A 379 -27.99 -20.43 -22.26
N ARG A 380 -28.11 -21.76 -22.37
CA ARG A 380 -29.15 -22.51 -21.68
C ARG A 380 -28.60 -23.07 -20.38
N LEU A 381 -29.22 -22.68 -19.27
CA LEU A 381 -28.87 -23.15 -17.93
C LEU A 381 -30.13 -23.73 -17.28
N GLY A 382 -30.36 -25.03 -17.50
CA GLY A 382 -31.61 -25.68 -17.11
C GLY A 382 -32.82 -25.00 -17.77
N PRO A 383 -33.79 -24.47 -16.99
CA PRO A 383 -34.95 -23.75 -17.53
C PRO A 383 -34.64 -22.31 -17.96
N LEU A 384 -33.43 -21.80 -17.69
CA LEU A 384 -33.05 -20.43 -18.00
C LEU A 384 -32.53 -20.34 -19.44
N ASP A 385 -33.01 -19.34 -20.16
CA ASP A 385 -32.47 -18.93 -21.45
C ASP A 385 -31.88 -17.53 -21.30
N LEU A 386 -30.55 -17.47 -21.31
CA LEU A 386 -29.79 -16.30 -20.94
C LEU A 386 -29.00 -15.78 -22.14
N GLU A 387 -29.09 -14.49 -22.37
CA GLU A 387 -28.20 -13.78 -23.27
C GLU A 387 -27.16 -13.03 -22.43
N PRO A 388 -25.85 -13.14 -22.73
CA PRO A 388 -24.81 -12.44 -22.00
C PRO A 388 -25.12 -10.94 -21.88
N PHE A 389 -25.03 -10.41 -20.66
CA PHE A 389 -25.26 -9.00 -20.39
C PHE A 389 -23.90 -8.27 -20.33
N PRO A 390 -23.71 -7.16 -21.07
CA PRO A 390 -22.42 -6.51 -21.20
C PRO A 390 -22.09 -5.71 -19.93
N LEU A 391 -21.55 -6.36 -18.90
CA LEU A 391 -21.02 -5.67 -17.74
C LEU A 391 -19.82 -4.80 -18.15
N ASP A 392 -19.83 -3.52 -17.77
CA ASP A 392 -18.68 -2.64 -17.96
C ASP A 392 -17.57 -3.02 -16.97
N ARG A 393 -16.70 -3.93 -17.37
CA ARG A 393 -15.60 -4.48 -16.56
C ARG A 393 -14.36 -3.60 -16.71
N ARG A 394 -14.40 -2.40 -16.12
CA ARG A 394 -13.28 -1.45 -16.17
C ARG A 394 -12.17 -1.76 -15.18
N THR A 395 -11.82 -3.04 -14.99
CA THR A 395 -10.78 -3.43 -14.03
C THR A 395 -9.66 -4.22 -14.69
N SER A 396 -8.40 -3.80 -14.49
CA SER A 396 -7.20 -4.56 -14.85
C SER A 396 -6.24 -4.64 -13.66
N MET A 397 -5.70 -5.82 -13.42
CA MET A 397 -4.73 -6.08 -12.34
C MET A 397 -3.27 -5.95 -12.81
N LEU A 398 -3.05 -5.89 -14.12
CA LEU A 398 -1.75 -5.97 -14.77
C LEU A 398 -1.73 -5.03 -15.98
N ASP A 399 -0.54 -4.77 -16.52
CA ASP A 399 -0.40 -3.94 -17.72
C ASP A 399 -1.18 -4.55 -18.89
N LEU A 400 -1.00 -5.85 -19.13
CA LEU A 400 -1.72 -6.63 -20.12
C LEU A 400 -2.04 -8.04 -19.60
N THR A 401 -3.25 -8.53 -19.87
CA THR A 401 -3.62 -9.94 -19.63
C THR A 401 -4.24 -10.52 -20.90
N LEU A 402 -3.56 -11.48 -21.52
CA LEU A 402 -4.07 -12.21 -22.67
C LEU A 402 -4.80 -13.47 -22.20
N ASN A 403 -6.11 -13.51 -22.40
CA ASN A 403 -6.93 -14.70 -22.15
C ASN A 403 -7.17 -15.42 -23.47
N VAL A 404 -7.01 -16.74 -23.47
CA VAL A 404 -7.11 -17.59 -24.67
C VAL A 404 -8.03 -18.77 -24.40
N MET A 405 -8.97 -18.99 -25.30
CA MET A 405 -9.84 -20.15 -25.33
C MET A 405 -9.57 -20.94 -26.60
N ALA A 406 -8.94 -22.09 -26.46
CA ALA A 406 -8.69 -23.03 -27.54
C ALA A 406 -9.80 -24.09 -27.59
N LEU A 407 -10.58 -24.04 -28.66
CA LEU A 407 -11.58 -25.03 -29.03
C LEU A 407 -11.08 -25.78 -30.27
N PRO A 408 -11.57 -27.00 -30.54
CA PRO A 408 -11.22 -27.72 -31.76
C PRO A 408 -11.46 -26.87 -33.02
N GLY A 409 -10.39 -26.49 -33.73
CA GLY A 409 -10.46 -25.71 -34.96
C GLY A 409 -10.79 -24.21 -34.79
N ARG A 410 -10.82 -23.68 -33.56
CA ARG A 410 -11.11 -22.27 -33.27
C ARG A 410 -10.37 -21.80 -32.02
N MET A 411 -9.72 -20.66 -32.10
CA MET A 411 -9.14 -19.99 -30.93
C MET A 411 -9.74 -18.59 -30.79
N SER A 412 -10.26 -18.30 -29.59
CA SER A 412 -10.78 -16.97 -29.24
C SER A 412 -9.90 -16.34 -28.15
N PHE A 413 -9.68 -15.04 -28.28
CA PHE A 413 -8.75 -14.29 -27.47
C PHE A 413 -9.45 -13.06 -26.88
N SER A 414 -9.00 -12.64 -25.70
CA SER A 414 -9.29 -11.30 -25.20
C SER A 414 -8.07 -10.71 -24.50
N LEU A 415 -7.73 -9.48 -24.86
CA LEU A 415 -6.62 -8.73 -24.28
C LEU A 415 -7.18 -7.67 -23.33
N GLN A 416 -7.03 -7.91 -22.04
CA GLN A 416 -7.28 -6.90 -21.01
C GLN A 416 -6.04 -6.04 -20.83
N TYR A 417 -6.23 -4.76 -20.53
CA TYR A 417 -5.15 -3.78 -20.40
C TYR A 417 -5.44 -2.74 -19.32
N ASP A 418 -4.39 -2.18 -18.73
CA ASP A 418 -4.47 -1.04 -17.82
C ASP A 418 -4.80 0.24 -18.60
N ALA A 419 -5.97 0.82 -18.34
CA ALA A 419 -6.47 1.99 -19.04
C ALA A 419 -5.79 3.30 -18.59
N ASP A 420 -5.03 3.27 -17.49
CA ASP A 420 -4.17 4.39 -17.12
C ASP A 420 -2.85 4.39 -17.91
N LEU A 421 -2.49 3.27 -18.55
CA LEU A 421 -1.27 3.12 -19.35
C LEU A 421 -1.52 3.14 -20.86
N PHE A 422 -2.63 2.55 -21.32
CA PHE A 422 -2.89 2.31 -22.74
C PHE A 422 -4.21 2.90 -23.23
N ASP A 423 -4.18 3.47 -24.42
CA ASP A 423 -5.35 3.79 -25.21
C ASP A 423 -5.83 2.56 -26.00
N PRO A 424 -7.15 2.41 -26.26
CA PRO A 424 -7.69 1.29 -27.02
C PRO A 424 -6.98 1.07 -28.38
N ALA A 425 -6.65 2.15 -29.08
CA ALA A 425 -5.97 2.09 -30.37
C ALA A 425 -4.56 1.47 -30.30
N THR A 426 -3.85 1.63 -29.17
CA THR A 426 -2.53 1.01 -28.96
C THR A 426 -2.64 -0.48 -28.74
N VAL A 427 -3.67 -0.88 -27.99
CA VAL A 427 -3.99 -2.29 -27.73
C VAL A 427 -4.46 -2.99 -29.01
N GLU A 428 -5.25 -2.31 -29.84
CA GLU A 428 -5.65 -2.81 -31.17
C GLU A 428 -4.43 -3.14 -32.05
N ARG A 429 -3.40 -2.29 -32.04
CA ARG A 429 -2.15 -2.56 -32.78
C ARG A 429 -1.40 -3.80 -32.25
N LEU A 430 -1.40 -4.03 -30.94
CA LEU A 430 -0.82 -5.24 -30.35
C LEU A 430 -1.60 -6.50 -30.76
N VAL A 431 -2.93 -6.42 -30.80
CA VAL A 431 -3.80 -7.50 -31.26
C VAL A 431 -3.56 -7.82 -32.74
N ASP A 432 -3.47 -6.79 -33.59
CA ASP A 432 -3.17 -6.98 -35.02
C ASP A 432 -1.76 -7.57 -35.22
N GLY A 433 -0.80 -7.17 -34.39
CA GLY A 433 0.52 -7.79 -34.32
C GLY A 433 0.45 -9.28 -33.99
N LEU A 434 -0.37 -9.68 -33.01
CA LEU A 434 -0.54 -11.09 -32.66
C LEU A 434 -1.22 -11.89 -33.79
N ARG A 435 -2.26 -11.36 -34.42
CA ARG A 435 -2.93 -11.98 -35.58
C ARG A 435 -1.94 -12.18 -36.74
N SER A 436 -1.21 -11.13 -37.08
CA SER A 436 -0.22 -11.14 -38.15
C SER A 436 0.90 -12.14 -37.88
N LEU A 437 1.44 -12.13 -36.66
CA LEU A 437 2.50 -13.05 -36.24
C LEU A 437 2.01 -14.49 -36.26
N ALA A 438 0.84 -14.78 -35.69
CA ALA A 438 0.24 -16.12 -35.69
C ALA A 438 0.11 -16.68 -37.12
N GLY A 439 -0.37 -15.87 -38.07
CA GLY A 439 -0.46 -16.26 -39.47
C GLY A 439 0.90 -16.46 -40.16
N GLN A 440 1.93 -15.70 -39.80
CA GLN A 440 3.28 -15.86 -40.34
C GLN A 440 3.95 -17.15 -39.83
N VAL A 441 3.94 -17.37 -38.51
CA VAL A 441 4.61 -18.53 -37.89
C VAL A 441 3.89 -19.85 -38.17
N ALA A 442 2.58 -19.79 -38.40
CA ALA A 442 1.79 -20.93 -38.91
C ALA A 442 2.21 -21.36 -40.32
N ARG A 443 2.68 -20.43 -41.17
CA ARG A 443 3.12 -20.72 -42.55
C ARG A 443 4.61 -21.08 -42.61
N ASP A 444 5.43 -20.35 -41.88
CA ASP A 444 6.89 -20.54 -41.84
C ASP A 444 7.41 -20.36 -40.41
N PRO A 445 7.54 -21.45 -39.62
CA PRO A 445 8.09 -21.37 -38.27
C PRO A 445 9.62 -21.17 -38.25
N ASP A 446 10.31 -21.23 -39.39
CA ASP A 446 11.75 -20.99 -39.48
C ASP A 446 12.09 -19.51 -39.78
N VAL A 447 11.08 -18.64 -39.86
CA VAL A 447 11.23 -17.19 -39.91
C VAL A 447 11.91 -16.66 -38.63
N ARG A 448 12.81 -15.69 -38.79
CA ARG A 448 13.48 -14.98 -37.69
C ARG A 448 12.56 -13.95 -37.05
N LEU A 449 12.72 -13.71 -35.74
CA LEU A 449 11.90 -12.73 -35.03
C LEU A 449 12.00 -11.32 -35.64
N SER A 450 13.19 -10.90 -36.05
CA SER A 450 13.42 -9.59 -36.69
C SER A 450 12.65 -9.40 -38.00
N ALA A 451 12.37 -10.50 -38.71
CA ALA A 451 11.64 -10.50 -39.98
C ALA A 451 10.12 -10.53 -39.81
N LEU A 452 9.61 -10.76 -38.59
CA LEU A 452 8.17 -10.76 -38.32
C LEU A 452 7.58 -9.34 -38.39
N LEU A 453 6.50 -9.21 -39.15
CA LEU A 453 5.75 -7.96 -39.30
C LEU A 453 4.60 -7.88 -38.29
N LEU A 454 4.59 -6.82 -37.47
CA LEU A 454 3.52 -6.53 -36.49
C LEU A 454 2.32 -5.77 -37.09
N GLY A 455 2.36 -5.33 -38.35
CA GLY A 455 1.27 -4.58 -38.98
C GLY A 455 1.46 -4.36 -40.48
N HIS A 456 0.44 -3.80 -41.16
CA HIS A 456 0.47 -3.50 -42.59
C HIS A 456 1.61 -2.51 -42.91
N PRO A 457 2.37 -2.67 -44.02
CA PRO A 457 3.64 -1.96 -44.32
C PRO A 457 3.62 -0.41 -44.37
N ALA A 458 2.52 0.27 -44.05
CA ALA A 458 2.40 1.73 -44.15
C ALA A 458 2.74 2.51 -42.86
N GLN A 459 2.99 1.86 -41.72
CA GLN A 459 3.14 2.54 -40.41
C GLN A 459 4.48 2.33 -39.68
N GLN A 460 5.47 1.71 -40.32
CA GLN A 460 6.81 1.50 -39.73
C GLN A 460 7.62 2.80 -39.50
N SER A 461 7.15 3.94 -40.02
CA SER A 461 7.83 5.24 -39.87
C SER A 461 7.51 6.00 -38.57
N GLN A 462 6.56 5.53 -37.75
CA GLN A 462 6.18 6.23 -36.50
C GLN A 462 6.81 5.63 -35.23
N LEU A 463 7.22 4.36 -35.22
CA LEU A 463 7.86 3.72 -34.06
C LEU A 463 9.35 4.04 -33.90
N THR A 464 9.99 4.63 -34.91
CA THR A 464 11.41 5.02 -34.88
C THR A 464 11.66 6.51 -34.59
N ALA A 465 10.59 7.31 -34.38
CA ALA A 465 10.68 8.77 -34.33
C ALA A 465 10.69 9.41 -32.93
N THR A 466 10.63 8.66 -31.83
CA THR A 466 10.69 9.23 -30.47
C THR A 466 11.99 8.87 -29.75
N ARG A 467 12.92 9.84 -29.78
CA ARG A 467 14.06 10.12 -28.87
C ARG A 467 15.10 9.01 -28.65
N ARG A 468 16.19 9.10 -29.42
CA ARG A 468 17.55 8.78 -28.92
C ARG A 468 18.02 9.94 -28.03
N PRO A 469 18.57 9.71 -26.83
CA PRO A 469 19.44 10.68 -26.16
C PRO A 469 20.76 10.76 -26.94
N GLU A 470 21.24 11.97 -27.21
CA GLU A 470 22.57 12.18 -27.79
C GLU A 470 23.68 11.80 -26.80
N PRO A 471 24.84 11.30 -27.28
CA PRO A 471 25.98 11.01 -26.42
C PRO A 471 26.65 12.30 -25.97
N ILE A 472 26.86 12.43 -24.66
CA ILE A 472 27.72 13.46 -24.07
C ILE A 472 29.15 13.18 -24.55
N ARG A 473 29.76 14.19 -25.18
CA ARG A 473 31.16 14.15 -25.62
C ARG A 473 32.09 14.17 -24.40
N GLU A 474 32.92 13.14 -24.30
CA GLU A 474 34.18 13.18 -23.54
C GLU A 474 35.10 14.21 -24.20
N GLY A 475 35.58 15.15 -23.39
CA GLY A 475 36.69 16.04 -23.73
C GLY A 475 37.86 15.68 -22.83
N ASP A 476 38.91 15.14 -23.43
CA ASP A 476 40.23 15.02 -22.83
C ASP A 476 40.78 16.41 -22.53
N ASP A 477 41.33 16.61 -21.33
CA ASP A 477 42.47 17.49 -21.12
C ASP A 477 43.30 16.95 -19.96
N GLU A 478 44.49 16.45 -20.28
CA GLU A 478 45.58 16.19 -19.35
C GLU A 478 46.13 17.52 -18.82
N SER A 479 46.35 17.64 -17.51
CA SER A 479 47.55 18.29 -16.97
C SER A 479 47.76 17.97 -15.49
N ASP A 480 49.03 17.81 -15.17
CA ASP A 480 49.62 17.41 -13.90
C ASP A 480 49.32 18.31 -12.69
N GLY A 481 49.29 17.63 -11.54
CA GLY A 481 49.72 18.02 -10.19
C GLY A 481 49.76 19.48 -9.76
N ASP A 482 49.06 19.80 -8.65
CA ASP A 482 49.74 20.19 -7.41
C ASP A 482 48.79 20.10 -6.20
N GLU A 483 49.32 19.69 -5.06
CA GLU A 483 48.65 19.77 -3.76
C GLU A 483 48.60 21.24 -3.33
N SER A 484 47.41 21.82 -3.14
CA SER A 484 47.27 23.00 -2.30
C SER A 484 45.89 23.11 -1.64
N GLU A 485 45.94 23.36 -0.34
CA GLU A 485 44.83 23.81 0.49
C GLU A 485 44.22 25.10 -0.08
N GLY A 486 42.90 25.16 -0.24
CA GLY A 486 42.24 26.37 -0.74
C GLY A 486 40.70 26.34 -0.72
N ASP A 487 40.15 27.09 0.25
CA ASP A 487 39.00 27.99 0.12
C ASP A 487 37.55 27.44 0.05
N GLU A 488 36.84 27.52 1.20
CA GLU A 488 35.38 27.41 1.33
C GLU A 488 34.66 28.69 0.87
N SER A 489 34.87 29.15 -0.37
CA SER A 489 34.07 30.25 -0.93
C SER A 489 33.68 29.99 -2.39
N GLY A 490 32.42 29.56 -2.60
CA GLY A 490 31.87 29.44 -3.96
C GLY A 490 30.63 28.58 -4.21
N GLY A 491 29.98 27.98 -3.21
CA GLY A 491 28.67 27.31 -3.40
C GLY A 491 27.53 28.29 -3.11
N GLY A 492 26.61 28.50 -4.06
CA GLY A 492 25.43 29.37 -3.89
C GLY A 492 24.64 29.08 -2.60
N LEU A 493 23.87 30.06 -2.12
CA LEU A 493 23.10 30.08 -0.86
C LEU A 493 21.99 29.00 -0.80
N GLN A 494 22.34 27.72 -0.90
CA GLN A 494 21.39 26.61 -0.85
C GLN A 494 21.01 26.28 0.61
N GLY A 495 19.72 26.41 0.92
CA GLY A 495 19.13 26.06 2.21
C GLY A 495 17.67 26.47 2.30
N ILE A 496 16.95 25.93 3.28
CA ILE A 496 15.56 26.29 3.59
C ILE A 496 15.53 27.01 4.93
N ALA A 497 15.03 28.25 4.94
CA ALA A 497 14.88 29.06 6.15
C ALA A 497 13.59 28.68 6.90
N ILE A 498 13.70 28.51 8.21
CA ILE A 498 12.54 28.51 9.12
C ILE A 498 12.27 29.97 9.49
N VAL A 499 11.16 30.52 8.98
CA VAL A 499 10.82 31.95 9.14
C VAL A 499 9.71 32.20 10.16
N GLY A 500 8.92 31.17 10.49
CA GLY A 500 7.92 31.23 11.56
C GLY A 500 7.66 29.86 12.18
N LEU A 501 7.08 29.84 13.37
CA LEU A 501 6.68 28.61 14.06
C LEU A 501 5.55 28.84 15.07
N ALA A 502 4.79 27.79 15.35
CA ALA A 502 3.81 27.76 16.44
C ALA A 502 3.71 26.37 17.05
N VAL A 503 3.37 26.30 18.35
CA VAL A 503 3.24 25.04 19.09
C VAL A 503 2.09 25.06 20.08
N ARG A 504 1.59 23.87 20.37
CA ARG A 504 0.83 23.53 21.59
C ARG A 504 1.42 22.27 22.17
N PHE A 505 2.13 22.38 23.30
CA PHE A 505 2.74 21.27 24.00
C PHE A 505 2.30 21.20 25.47
N PRO A 506 2.46 20.05 26.14
CA PRO A 506 2.12 19.95 27.55
C PRO A 506 2.84 21.03 28.37
N GLY A 507 2.10 21.79 29.17
CA GLY A 507 2.62 22.91 29.96
C GLY A 507 3.11 24.13 29.18
N ALA A 508 2.90 24.17 27.85
CA ALA A 508 3.37 25.23 26.96
C ALA A 508 2.34 25.56 25.86
N PRO A 509 1.54 26.63 26.03
CA PRO A 509 0.57 27.06 25.02
C PRO A 509 1.24 27.75 23.81
N ASP A 510 2.51 28.10 23.88
CA ASP A 510 3.24 28.77 22.81
C ASP A 510 4.74 28.44 22.85
N ALA A 511 5.47 28.88 21.83
CA ALA A 511 6.90 28.58 21.67
C ALA A 511 7.78 29.28 22.72
N GLY A 512 7.36 30.45 23.23
CA GLY A 512 8.07 31.17 24.28
C GLY A 512 8.02 30.40 25.59
N ARG A 513 6.83 29.98 26.00
CA ARG A 513 6.65 29.16 27.20
C ARG A 513 7.32 27.80 27.06
N PHE A 514 7.30 27.21 25.86
CA PHE A 514 8.05 25.97 25.58
C PHE A 514 9.55 26.16 25.83
N TRP A 515 10.14 27.25 25.31
CA TRP A 515 11.55 27.55 25.53
C TRP A 515 11.90 27.78 27.01
N GLU A 516 11.05 28.51 27.75
CA GLU A 516 11.21 28.70 29.20
C GLU A 516 11.23 27.37 29.95
N ASN A 517 10.27 26.49 29.65
CA ASN A 517 10.18 25.17 30.27
C ASN A 517 11.41 24.30 29.97
N LEU A 518 11.89 24.33 28.71
CA LEU A 518 13.12 23.64 28.31
C LEU A 518 14.32 24.14 29.12
N CYS A 519 14.51 25.46 29.21
CA CYS A 519 15.63 26.07 29.95
C CYS A 519 15.59 25.77 31.44
N ALA A 520 14.40 25.78 32.04
CA ALA A 520 14.18 25.49 33.45
C ALA A 520 14.23 23.99 33.78
N GLY A 521 14.28 23.12 32.76
CA GLY A 521 14.30 21.68 32.95
C GLY A 521 12.97 21.11 33.48
N VAL A 522 11.85 21.64 32.99
CA VAL A 522 10.50 21.22 33.41
C VAL A 522 10.10 19.93 32.69
N GLU A 523 9.69 18.92 33.47
CA GLU A 523 8.95 17.76 32.97
C GLU A 523 7.45 18.12 32.94
N SER A 524 6.83 17.94 31.78
CA SER A 524 5.42 18.32 31.52
C SER A 524 4.50 17.09 31.41
N ILE A 525 4.90 15.98 32.01
CA ILE A 525 4.09 14.77 32.15
C ILE A 525 3.15 14.94 33.34
N THR A 526 1.86 14.67 33.13
CA THR A 526 0.86 14.69 34.20
C THR A 526 0.73 13.29 34.79
N PHE A 527 0.77 13.19 36.12
CA PHE A 527 0.49 11.98 36.88
C PHE A 527 -0.91 12.07 37.47
N PHE A 528 -1.83 11.29 36.93
CA PHE A 528 -3.23 11.35 37.30
C PHE A 528 -3.51 10.58 38.59
N ASP A 529 -4.40 11.13 39.41
CA ASP A 529 -4.96 10.40 40.52
C ASP A 529 -6.03 9.39 40.03
N ARG A 530 -6.52 8.56 40.96
CA ARG A 530 -7.48 7.51 40.63
C ARG A 530 -8.89 8.06 40.39
N GLU A 531 -9.20 9.22 40.96
CA GLU A 531 -10.50 9.87 40.83
C GLU A 531 -10.64 10.53 39.47
N GLU A 532 -9.61 11.24 39.01
CA GLU A 532 -9.50 11.82 37.67
C GLU A 532 -9.68 10.75 36.60
N LEU A 533 -8.93 9.64 36.68
CA LEU A 533 -9.04 8.56 35.69
C LEU A 533 -10.38 7.83 35.74
N ARG A 534 -10.98 7.68 36.93
CA ARG A 534 -12.32 7.10 37.06
C ARG A 534 -13.38 8.02 36.46
N ALA A 535 -13.28 9.34 36.69
CA ALA A 535 -14.17 10.34 36.10
C ALA A 535 -14.05 10.37 34.57
N ALA A 536 -12.85 10.12 34.03
CA ALA A 536 -12.59 9.97 32.61
C ALA A 536 -13.07 8.65 31.99
N GLY A 537 -13.58 7.72 32.80
CA GLY A 537 -14.17 6.44 32.35
C GLY A 537 -13.19 5.27 32.30
N THR A 538 -12.05 5.34 33.00
CA THR A 538 -11.12 4.20 33.12
C THR A 538 -11.75 3.08 33.94
N ASP A 539 -11.65 1.84 33.47
CA ASP A 539 -12.15 0.65 34.17
C ASP A 539 -11.53 0.53 35.58
N PRO A 540 -12.34 0.41 36.65
CA PRO A 540 -11.85 0.16 38.00
C PRO A 540 -10.87 -1.01 38.11
N ALA A 541 -11.08 -2.11 37.37
CA ALA A 541 -10.18 -3.25 37.39
C ALA A 541 -8.80 -2.91 36.82
N LEU A 542 -8.75 -2.05 35.79
CA LEU A 542 -7.51 -1.55 35.23
C LEU A 542 -6.81 -0.60 36.21
N LEU A 543 -7.56 0.26 36.91
CA LEU A 543 -7.03 1.14 37.94
C LEU A 543 -6.41 0.38 39.11
N ASP A 544 -6.92 -0.81 39.45
CA ASP A 544 -6.40 -1.70 40.49
C ASP A 544 -5.21 -2.55 40.02
N HIS A 545 -4.90 -2.56 38.71
CA HIS A 545 -3.85 -3.40 38.16
C HIS A 545 -2.45 -2.88 38.58
N PRO A 546 -1.57 -3.74 39.14
CA PRO A 546 -0.28 -3.32 39.70
C PRO A 546 0.71 -2.75 38.67
N HIS A 547 0.52 -3.05 37.39
CA HIS A 547 1.31 -2.54 36.27
C HIS A 547 0.67 -1.38 35.50
N PHE A 548 -0.44 -0.83 35.99
CA PHE A 548 -1.07 0.31 35.34
C PHE A 548 -0.39 1.62 35.75
N VAL A 549 0.16 2.34 34.76
CA VAL A 549 0.87 3.60 34.92
C VAL A 549 -0.08 4.75 34.56
N ARG A 550 -0.24 5.68 35.49
CA ARG A 550 -1.21 6.80 35.38
C ARG A 550 -0.55 8.08 34.90
N ALA A 551 0.16 8.01 33.77
CA ALA A 551 0.96 9.12 33.28
C ALA A 551 0.75 9.36 31.78
N ALA A 552 0.56 10.63 31.41
CA ALA A 552 0.59 11.10 30.02
C ALA A 552 0.86 12.61 29.95
N GLY A 553 1.42 13.09 28.84
CA GLY A 553 1.43 14.51 28.50
C GLY A 553 0.07 14.95 27.96
N ARG A 554 -0.57 15.94 28.61
CA ARG A 554 -1.86 16.52 28.17
C ARG A 554 -1.71 17.98 27.75
N LEU A 555 -2.58 18.41 26.84
CA LEU A 555 -2.77 19.80 26.45
C LEU A 555 -3.92 20.42 27.22
N GLU A 556 -3.85 21.72 27.48
CA GLU A 556 -4.96 22.48 28.06
C GLU A 556 -5.90 22.93 26.93
N GLY A 557 -7.22 22.93 27.19
CA GLY A 557 -8.22 23.54 26.30
C GLY A 557 -8.45 22.82 24.97
N VAL A 558 -8.21 21.52 24.84
CA VAL A 558 -8.40 20.77 23.56
C VAL A 558 -9.85 20.72 23.08
N GLU A 559 -10.79 21.00 23.98
CA GLU A 559 -12.22 21.14 23.71
C GLU A 559 -12.56 22.51 23.10
N LEU A 560 -11.73 23.53 23.33
CA LEU A 560 -11.93 24.90 22.85
C LEU A 560 -11.47 25.02 21.40
N PHE A 561 -12.13 25.90 20.65
CA PHE A 561 -11.78 26.24 19.26
C PHE A 561 -12.54 27.50 18.84
N ASP A 562 -11.87 28.47 18.22
CA ASP A 562 -12.54 29.66 17.68
C ASP A 562 -13.24 29.36 16.34
N ALA A 563 -14.40 28.73 16.45
CA ALA A 563 -15.22 28.38 15.29
C ALA A 563 -15.67 29.63 14.51
N GLY A 564 -15.87 30.76 15.18
CA GLY A 564 -16.30 32.00 14.53
C GLY A 564 -15.21 32.54 13.61
N PHE A 565 -13.98 32.61 14.12
CA PHE A 565 -12.81 33.04 13.37
C PHE A 565 -12.59 32.19 12.10
N PHE A 566 -12.62 30.86 12.24
CA PHE A 566 -12.46 29.93 11.11
C PHE A 566 -13.74 29.65 10.32
N GLN A 567 -14.82 30.40 10.55
CA GLN A 567 -16.09 30.29 9.82
C GLN A 567 -16.67 28.87 9.83
N TYR A 568 -16.73 28.26 11.01
CA TYR A 568 -17.44 27.01 11.28
C TYR A 568 -18.69 27.29 12.10
N ASN A 569 -19.77 26.54 11.84
CA ASN A 569 -20.86 26.47 12.80
C ASN A 569 -20.49 25.54 13.97
N ALA A 570 -21.17 25.71 15.11
CA ALA A 570 -20.86 24.96 16.34
C ALA A 570 -21.02 23.44 16.18
N ARG A 571 -21.98 22.99 15.35
CA ARG A 571 -22.22 21.56 15.13
C ARG A 571 -21.05 20.94 14.37
N GLU A 572 -20.61 21.56 13.27
CA GLU A 572 -19.44 21.14 12.53
C GLU A 572 -18.20 21.14 13.41
N ALA A 573 -17.92 22.25 14.11
CA ALA A 573 -16.80 22.38 15.03
C ALA A 573 -16.71 21.24 16.05
N SER A 574 -17.86 20.83 16.61
CA SER A 574 -17.94 19.77 17.61
C SER A 574 -17.60 18.37 17.10
N VAL A 575 -17.71 18.11 15.80
CA VAL A 575 -17.43 16.78 15.20
C VAL A 575 -15.97 16.65 14.75
N ILE A 576 -15.28 17.78 14.55
CA ILE A 576 -13.91 17.81 14.04
C ILE A 576 -12.94 17.38 15.14
N ASP A 577 -12.04 16.47 14.79
CA ASP A 577 -10.94 16.04 15.65
C ASP A 577 -10.16 17.26 16.17
N PRO A 578 -9.96 17.40 17.50
CA PRO A 578 -9.08 18.42 18.08
C PRO A 578 -7.72 18.54 17.36
N GLN A 579 -7.18 17.44 16.84
CA GLN A 579 -5.94 17.45 16.07
C GLN A 579 -6.01 18.37 14.86
N GLN A 580 -7.12 18.35 14.11
CA GLN A 580 -7.30 19.22 12.94
C GLN A 580 -7.58 20.67 13.34
N ARG A 581 -8.33 20.87 14.43
CA ARG A 581 -8.67 22.20 14.94
C ARG A 581 -7.44 22.97 15.42
N ILE A 582 -6.64 22.33 16.29
CA ILE A 582 -5.45 22.95 16.87
C ILE A 582 -4.34 23.05 15.82
N PHE A 583 -4.24 22.11 14.87
CA PHE A 583 -3.31 22.27 13.74
C PHE A 583 -3.64 23.51 12.90
N LEU A 584 -4.93 23.79 12.65
CA LEU A 584 -5.37 24.98 11.94
C LEU A 584 -5.06 26.27 12.71
N GLU A 585 -5.26 26.29 14.03
CA GLU A 585 -4.85 27.40 14.91
C GLU A 585 -3.33 27.63 14.83
N CYS A 586 -2.52 26.57 15.01
CA CYS A 586 -1.07 26.68 14.92
C CYS A 586 -0.60 27.08 13.50
N ALA A 587 -1.27 26.65 12.44
CA ALA A 587 -0.94 27.07 11.09
C ALA A 587 -1.15 28.57 10.89
N TRP A 588 -2.25 29.11 11.40
CA TRP A 588 -2.51 30.56 11.42
C TRP A 588 -1.44 31.31 12.22
N GLU A 589 -1.17 30.90 13.45
CA GLU A 589 -0.20 31.55 14.34
C GLU A 589 1.24 31.46 13.80
N ALA A 590 1.60 30.37 13.12
CA ALA A 590 2.92 30.22 12.51
C ALA A 590 3.09 31.21 11.35
N LEU A 591 2.04 31.46 10.56
CA LEU A 591 2.03 32.49 9.51
C LEU A 591 2.13 33.90 10.11
N GLU A 592 1.42 34.17 11.21
CA GLU A 592 1.56 35.43 11.96
C GLU A 592 3.00 35.61 12.48
N ASP A 593 3.60 34.57 13.06
CA ASP A 593 4.99 34.58 13.54
C ASP A 593 6.00 34.82 12.40
N ALA A 594 5.69 34.32 11.20
CA ALA A 594 6.46 34.56 9.98
C ALA A 594 6.21 35.94 9.36
N ALA A 595 5.26 36.73 9.88
CA ALA A 595 4.73 37.93 9.24
C ALA A 595 4.28 37.70 7.78
N CYS A 596 3.76 36.50 7.50
CA CYS A 596 3.31 36.06 6.19
C CYS A 596 1.78 36.10 6.13
N ASP A 597 1.23 37.05 5.38
CA ASP A 597 -0.21 37.13 5.11
C ASP A 597 -0.54 36.31 3.83
N PRO A 598 -1.34 35.23 3.94
CA PRO A 598 -1.72 34.41 2.79
C PRO A 598 -2.41 35.15 1.65
N GLU A 599 -3.11 36.26 1.94
CA GLU A 599 -3.82 37.03 0.91
C GLU A 599 -2.89 37.90 0.08
N THR A 600 -1.75 38.30 0.64
CA THR A 600 -0.80 39.23 0.00
C THR A 600 0.52 38.59 -0.39
N CYS A 601 0.78 37.36 0.05
CA CYS A 601 1.95 36.59 -0.38
C CYS A 601 1.91 36.37 -1.90
N ALA A 602 3.02 36.68 -2.58
CA ALA A 602 3.06 36.67 -4.05
C ALA A 602 2.98 35.26 -4.68
N GLY A 603 3.28 34.21 -3.90
CA GLY A 603 3.46 32.85 -4.38
C GLY A 603 2.58 31.80 -3.68
N PRO A 604 2.41 30.61 -4.26
CA PRO A 604 1.61 29.55 -3.67
C PRO A 604 2.21 29.06 -2.36
N ILE A 605 1.35 28.91 -1.34
CA ILE A 605 1.71 28.36 -0.02
C ILE A 605 1.32 26.89 0.05
N GLY A 606 2.29 26.00 0.22
CA GLY A 606 2.07 24.55 0.39
C GLY A 606 1.79 24.16 1.85
N VAL A 607 1.11 23.03 2.07
CA VAL A 607 0.80 22.45 3.39
C VAL A 607 1.19 20.98 3.42
N TYR A 608 2.12 20.64 4.31
CA TYR A 608 2.63 19.28 4.50
C TYR A 608 2.42 18.91 5.97
N ALA A 609 1.44 18.05 6.23
CA ALA A 609 0.98 17.78 7.58
C ALA A 609 0.82 16.29 7.86
N GLY A 610 0.78 15.91 9.13
CA GLY A 610 0.37 14.57 9.51
C GLY A 610 -0.12 14.50 10.95
N VAL A 611 -1.13 13.66 11.18
CA VAL A 611 -1.75 13.48 12.50
C VAL A 611 -1.80 12.03 12.94
N SER A 612 -1.88 11.77 14.24
CA SER A 612 -2.09 10.41 14.77
C SER A 612 -3.54 9.95 14.55
N ALA A 613 -3.83 8.69 14.88
CA ALA A 613 -5.18 8.15 14.67
C ALA A 613 -6.23 8.92 15.49
N SER A 614 -7.39 9.20 14.90
CA SER A 614 -8.45 9.96 15.57
C SER A 614 -9.09 9.17 16.71
N THR A 615 -8.65 9.45 17.93
CA THR A 615 -9.32 8.95 19.15
C THR A 615 -10.63 9.69 19.43
N TRP A 616 -10.78 10.89 18.85
CA TRP A 616 -12.01 11.69 18.93
C TRP A 616 -13.20 11.00 18.27
N LEU A 617 -13.03 10.42 17.08
CA LEU A 617 -14.10 9.69 16.41
C LEU A 617 -14.64 8.54 17.28
N TYR A 618 -13.76 7.75 17.89
CA TYR A 618 -14.16 6.68 18.81
C TYR A 618 -14.87 7.23 20.05
N HIS A 619 -14.42 8.38 20.57
CA HIS A 619 -15.07 9.07 21.67
C HIS A 619 -16.50 9.52 21.30
N LEU A 620 -16.69 10.10 20.12
CA LEU A 620 -18.01 10.51 19.62
C LEU A 620 -18.96 9.32 19.44
N LEU A 621 -18.47 8.22 18.86
CA LEU A 621 -19.27 7.03 18.60
C LEU A 621 -19.73 6.33 19.90
N THR A 622 -18.91 6.32 20.94
CA THR A 622 -19.23 5.68 22.22
C THR A 622 -20.18 6.50 23.10
N ARG A 623 -20.22 7.83 22.93
CA ARG A 623 -21.13 8.73 23.68
C ARG A 623 -22.47 8.99 23.00
N ARG A 624 -22.71 8.33 21.89
CA ARG A 624 -23.89 8.52 21.06
C ARG A 624 -25.15 7.92 21.69
N ARG A 625 -26.30 8.58 21.50
CA ARG A 625 -27.59 8.01 21.91
C ARG A 625 -28.09 7.02 20.86
N PRO A 626 -28.73 5.91 21.28
CA PRO A 626 -29.42 5.02 20.35
C PRO A 626 -30.47 5.80 19.54
N GLY A 627 -30.39 5.74 18.21
CA GLY A 627 -31.36 6.35 17.31
C GLY A 627 -30.95 7.67 16.65
N ASP A 628 -29.83 8.29 17.05
CA ASP A 628 -29.30 9.44 16.32
C ASP A 628 -28.94 9.00 14.87
N ALA A 629 -28.99 9.90 13.89
CA ALA A 629 -28.45 9.69 12.54
C ALA A 629 -26.98 10.17 12.47
N VAL A 630 -26.07 9.37 11.89
CA VAL A 630 -24.65 9.77 11.78
C VAL A 630 -24.58 10.57 10.50
N ASP A 631 -24.17 11.83 10.58
CA ASP A 631 -23.75 12.54 9.39
C ASP A 631 -22.40 11.95 8.97
N TRP A 632 -22.47 10.89 8.18
CA TRP A 632 -21.33 10.07 7.82
C TRP A 632 -20.24 10.90 7.13
N LEU A 633 -20.65 11.83 6.26
CA LEU A 633 -19.71 12.68 5.54
C LEU A 633 -19.03 13.66 6.50
N LEU A 634 -19.78 14.31 7.39
CA LEU A 634 -19.18 15.22 8.38
C LEU A 634 -18.26 14.49 9.35
N SER A 635 -18.61 13.26 9.78
CA SER A 635 -17.75 12.42 10.62
C SER A 635 -16.47 11.99 9.91
N LEU A 636 -16.57 11.55 8.65
CA LEU A 636 -15.42 11.20 7.82
C LEU A 636 -14.48 12.40 7.65
N VAL A 637 -14.99 13.51 7.13
CA VAL A 637 -14.18 14.71 6.85
C VAL A 637 -13.60 15.31 8.13
N GLY A 638 -14.34 15.24 9.23
CA GLY A 638 -13.92 15.73 10.55
C GLY A 638 -12.80 14.94 11.22
N ASN A 639 -12.59 13.68 10.86
CA ASN A 639 -11.76 12.76 11.66
C ASN A 639 -10.77 11.93 10.85
N ASP A 640 -10.95 11.80 9.53
CA ASP A 640 -9.95 11.15 8.68
C ASP A 640 -8.70 12.03 8.55
N LYS A 641 -7.55 11.38 8.40
CA LYS A 641 -6.24 12.03 8.35
C LYS A 641 -6.11 12.89 7.10
N ASP A 642 -6.74 12.50 6.00
CA ASP A 642 -6.64 13.15 4.69
C ASP A 642 -6.99 14.65 4.74
N PHE A 643 -7.81 15.06 5.70
CA PHE A 643 -8.38 16.40 5.73
C PHE A 643 -7.61 17.41 6.57
N VAL A 644 -6.56 17.05 7.33
CA VAL A 644 -5.81 18.04 8.13
C VAL A 644 -5.12 19.09 7.25
N SER A 645 -4.45 18.66 6.18
CA SER A 645 -3.73 19.55 5.26
C SER A 645 -4.71 20.35 4.41
N THR A 646 -5.64 19.66 3.74
CA THR A 646 -6.59 20.26 2.80
C THR A 646 -7.58 21.20 3.48
N ARG A 647 -7.99 20.92 4.72
CA ARG A 647 -8.78 21.86 5.53
C ARG A 647 -8.00 23.11 5.86
N THR A 648 -6.72 22.98 6.19
CA THR A 648 -5.84 24.13 6.45
C THR A 648 -5.70 24.97 5.20
N SER A 649 -5.42 24.37 4.05
CA SER A 649 -5.39 25.08 2.76
C SER A 649 -6.71 25.77 2.46
N TYR A 650 -7.84 25.08 2.61
CA TYR A 650 -9.15 25.65 2.34
C TYR A 650 -9.48 26.83 3.26
N LYS A 651 -9.23 26.70 4.57
CA LYS A 651 -9.59 27.73 5.55
C LYS A 651 -8.68 28.94 5.52
N LEU A 652 -7.44 28.77 5.09
CA LEU A 652 -6.45 29.86 5.02
C LEU A 652 -6.23 30.37 3.59
N GLY A 653 -6.98 29.87 2.60
CA GLY A 653 -6.87 30.32 1.20
C GLY A 653 -5.56 29.91 0.50
N LEU A 654 -4.92 28.82 0.92
CA LEU A 654 -3.60 28.40 0.44
C LEU A 654 -3.72 27.56 -0.83
N THR A 655 -2.92 27.87 -1.85
CA THR A 655 -3.05 27.33 -3.21
C THR A 655 -1.89 26.42 -3.66
N GLY A 656 -0.88 26.23 -2.81
CA GLY A 656 0.22 25.30 -3.09
C GLY A 656 -0.15 23.83 -2.84
N PRO A 657 0.81 22.89 -2.97
CA PRO A 657 0.58 21.48 -2.70
C PRO A 657 0.06 21.25 -1.28
N SER A 658 -0.97 20.42 -1.13
CA SER A 658 -1.56 20.09 0.18
C SER A 658 -1.55 18.59 0.39
N PHE A 659 -0.62 18.10 1.21
CA PHE A 659 -0.42 16.69 1.46
C PHE A 659 -0.52 16.33 2.94
N THR A 660 -1.27 15.26 3.20
CA THR A 660 -1.18 14.53 4.46
C THR A 660 -0.22 13.36 4.29
N VAL A 661 0.82 13.28 5.11
CA VAL A 661 1.80 12.18 5.13
C VAL A 661 1.74 11.41 6.46
N GLN A 662 2.07 10.13 6.41
CA GLN A 662 2.01 9.23 7.57
C GLN A 662 3.19 8.25 7.56
N SER A 663 4.02 8.31 8.59
CA SER A 663 5.15 7.40 8.81
C SER A 663 5.37 7.11 10.31
N ALA A 664 4.27 6.99 11.07
CA ALA A 664 4.29 6.85 12.53
C ALA A 664 5.10 7.99 13.19
N CYS A 665 6.06 7.67 14.07
CA CYS A 665 6.81 8.66 14.85
C CYS A 665 7.65 9.65 14.00
N SER A 666 8.00 9.30 12.76
CA SER A 666 8.75 10.18 11.85
C SER A 666 7.88 11.15 11.04
N THR A 667 6.55 11.04 11.13
CA THR A 667 5.56 11.72 10.29
C THR A 667 5.85 13.21 10.07
N SER A 668 5.99 14.00 11.13
CA SER A 668 6.19 15.45 10.99
C SER A 668 7.56 15.86 10.44
N LEU A 669 8.60 15.03 10.62
CA LEU A 669 9.92 15.31 10.04
C LEU A 669 9.96 14.89 8.56
N VAL A 670 9.23 13.84 8.18
CA VAL A 670 8.98 13.51 6.77
C VAL A 670 8.16 14.60 6.09
N ALA A 671 7.13 15.14 6.77
CA ALA A 671 6.37 16.28 6.26
C ALA A 671 7.28 17.51 6.02
N THR A 672 8.20 17.78 6.94
CA THR A 672 9.20 18.85 6.80
C THR A 672 10.15 18.57 5.62
N HIS A 673 10.60 17.33 5.43
CA HIS A 673 11.42 16.95 4.29
C HIS A 673 10.69 17.19 2.97
N LEU A 674 9.43 16.75 2.85
CA LEU A 674 8.62 16.97 1.64
C LEU A 674 8.37 18.45 1.37
N ALA A 675 8.12 19.25 2.41
CA ALA A 675 8.01 20.71 2.28
C ALA A 675 9.30 21.35 1.75
N CYS A 676 10.46 20.92 2.26
CA CYS A 676 11.75 21.35 1.74
C CYS A 676 11.92 20.99 0.26
N GLN A 677 11.54 19.77 -0.14
CA GLN A 677 11.60 19.35 -1.54
C GLN A 677 10.64 20.17 -2.42
N GLY A 678 9.43 20.45 -1.95
CA GLY A 678 8.46 21.30 -2.66
C GLY A 678 8.99 22.70 -2.93
N LEU A 679 9.65 23.32 -1.94
CA LEU A 679 10.29 24.63 -2.09
C LEU A 679 11.48 24.59 -3.07
N LEU A 680 12.34 23.58 -2.95
CA LEU A 680 13.53 23.43 -3.82
C LEU A 680 13.16 23.12 -5.28
N ASN A 681 12.05 22.41 -5.49
CA ASN A 681 11.54 22.08 -6.82
C ASN A 681 10.64 23.18 -7.43
N GLY A 682 10.38 24.27 -6.70
CA GLY A 682 9.51 25.36 -7.16
C GLY A 682 8.02 25.00 -7.23
N GLU A 683 7.58 24.02 -6.45
CA GLU A 683 6.15 23.67 -6.33
C GLU A 683 5.38 24.67 -5.45
N CYS A 684 6.10 25.35 -4.54
CA CYS A 684 5.60 26.44 -3.70
C CYS A 684 6.73 27.42 -3.36
N ASP A 685 6.36 28.62 -2.88
CA ASP A 685 7.32 29.65 -2.43
C ASP A 685 7.38 29.78 -0.91
N VAL A 686 6.29 29.39 -0.25
CA VAL A 686 6.20 29.23 1.21
C VAL A 686 5.61 27.86 1.48
N ALA A 687 6.07 27.18 2.53
CA ALA A 687 5.49 25.90 2.94
C ALA A 687 5.24 25.84 4.45
N LEU A 688 4.06 25.39 4.83
CA LEU A 688 3.74 24.95 6.18
C LEU A 688 4.10 23.49 6.34
N ALA A 689 4.88 23.16 7.36
CA ALA A 689 5.20 21.77 7.71
C ALA A 689 4.94 21.51 9.18
N GLY A 690 4.34 20.36 9.52
CA GLY A 690 4.06 20.06 10.91
C GLY A 690 3.40 18.74 11.19
N GLY A 691 2.96 18.57 12.42
CA GLY A 691 2.10 17.44 12.80
C GLY A 691 1.41 17.63 14.14
N ALA A 692 0.38 16.82 14.36
CA ALA A 692 -0.40 16.80 15.60
C ALA A 692 -0.54 15.37 16.13
N SER A 693 -0.56 15.23 17.45
CA SER A 693 -1.01 14.01 18.10
C SER A 693 -1.81 14.43 19.32
N ILE A 694 -3.11 14.11 19.36
CA ILE A 694 -3.96 14.42 20.51
C ILE A 694 -4.81 13.20 20.80
N ALA A 695 -4.77 12.78 22.06
CA ALA A 695 -5.56 11.65 22.53
C ALA A 695 -6.75 12.09 23.38
N ILE A 696 -7.91 11.49 23.14
CA ILE A 696 -9.13 11.73 23.91
C ILE A 696 -9.66 10.38 24.46
N PRO A 697 -9.99 10.28 25.76
CA PRO A 697 -9.75 11.28 26.81
C PRO A 697 -8.26 11.50 27.08
N GLN A 698 -7.89 12.70 27.56
CA GLN A 698 -6.50 13.03 27.91
C GLN A 698 -6.09 12.47 29.27
N GLU A 699 -7.04 12.39 30.20
CA GLU A 699 -6.93 11.73 31.51
C GLU A 699 -6.90 10.21 31.31
N ARG A 700 -5.73 9.70 30.95
CA ARG A 700 -5.52 8.29 30.67
C ARG A 700 -4.18 7.80 31.20
N GLY A 701 -4.10 6.49 31.40
CA GLY A 701 -2.87 5.77 31.67
C GLY A 701 -2.61 4.70 30.63
N TYR A 702 -1.65 3.83 30.92
CA TYR A 702 -1.34 2.68 30.09
C TYR A 702 -0.90 1.50 30.93
N LEU A 703 -1.11 0.29 30.42
CA LEU A 703 -0.64 -0.93 31.06
C LEU A 703 0.80 -1.21 30.64
N TYR A 704 1.71 -1.25 31.61
CA TYR A 704 3.10 -1.61 31.35
C TYR A 704 3.21 -3.10 30.97
N SER A 705 4.04 -3.38 29.96
CA SER A 705 4.47 -4.72 29.57
C SER A 705 5.96 -4.69 29.27
N PRO A 706 6.77 -5.66 29.76
CA PRO A 706 8.21 -5.72 29.49
C PRO A 706 8.60 -5.76 28.01
N ALA A 707 7.72 -6.27 27.14
CA ALA A 707 7.95 -6.32 25.69
C ALA A 707 7.47 -5.06 24.94
N GLY A 708 6.85 -4.10 25.65
CA GLY A 708 6.35 -2.85 25.09
C GLY A 708 7.39 -1.73 25.10
N ILE A 709 7.05 -0.62 24.46
CA ILE A 709 7.89 0.60 24.42
C ILE A 709 7.64 1.56 25.59
N MET A 710 6.61 1.28 26.39
CA MET A 710 6.13 2.17 27.46
C MET A 710 6.88 1.93 28.77
N SER A 711 7.25 3.00 29.46
CA SER A 711 7.99 2.96 30.71
C SER A 711 7.12 2.47 31.88
N PRO A 712 7.68 1.72 32.84
CA PRO A 712 6.92 1.22 33.99
C PRO A 712 6.57 2.31 35.02
N ASP A 713 7.07 3.54 34.85
CA ASP A 713 6.99 4.60 35.86
C ASP A 713 6.57 5.97 35.30
N GLY A 714 6.25 6.07 34.00
CA GLY A 714 5.70 7.29 33.43
C GLY A 714 6.75 8.32 33.00
N HIS A 715 8.03 7.96 32.95
CA HIS A 715 9.10 8.87 32.55
C HIS A 715 9.90 8.33 31.36
N CYS A 716 10.32 9.23 30.48
CA CYS A 716 11.27 8.91 29.41
C CYS A 716 12.69 9.28 29.85
N ARG A 717 13.56 8.28 30.03
CA ARG A 717 14.95 8.48 30.48
C ARG A 717 15.95 8.19 29.37
N ALA A 718 15.91 9.00 28.32
CA ALA A 718 16.79 8.84 27.17
C ALA A 718 18.26 8.77 27.61
N PHE A 719 18.96 7.71 27.20
CA PHE A 719 20.38 7.45 27.41
C PHE A 719 20.85 7.11 28.83
N ASP A 720 19.97 7.18 29.83
CA ASP A 720 20.29 6.84 31.22
C ASP A 720 20.38 5.32 31.43
N ALA A 721 21.17 4.86 32.41
CA ALA A 721 21.26 3.45 32.79
C ALA A 721 19.92 2.85 33.23
N ARG A 722 18.97 3.68 33.68
CA ARG A 722 17.62 3.31 34.12
C ARG A 722 16.56 3.46 33.02
N ALA A 723 16.96 3.68 31.76
CA ALA A 723 16.08 3.69 30.60
C ALA A 723 15.24 2.40 30.53
N ARG A 724 13.91 2.52 30.49
CA ARG A 724 12.95 1.39 30.49
C ARG A 724 11.71 1.62 29.63
N GLY A 725 11.78 2.57 28.70
CA GLY A 725 10.67 2.95 27.82
C GLY A 725 10.40 4.45 27.81
N THR A 726 9.33 4.82 27.12
CA THR A 726 8.83 6.20 26.98
C THR A 726 7.49 6.40 27.70
N VAL A 727 6.94 7.60 27.60
CA VAL A 727 5.59 7.96 28.08
C VAL A 727 4.87 8.69 26.94
N THR A 728 3.57 8.50 26.77
CA THR A 728 2.83 9.16 25.68
C THR A 728 2.57 10.62 26.01
N GLY A 729 2.49 11.47 25.00
CA GLY A 729 2.04 12.85 25.14
C GLY A 729 1.22 13.32 23.96
N SER A 730 0.42 14.35 24.18
CA SER A 730 -0.31 15.08 23.14
C SER A 730 0.42 16.37 22.79
N GLY A 731 0.46 16.76 21.52
CA GLY A 731 1.11 17.99 21.09
C GLY A 731 0.92 18.30 19.61
N VAL A 732 1.07 19.57 19.27
CA VAL A 732 0.96 20.11 17.91
C VAL A 732 2.11 21.07 17.65
N GLY A 733 2.71 21.00 16.47
CA GLY A 733 3.72 21.96 16.04
C GLY A 733 3.68 22.19 14.53
N VAL A 734 3.89 23.43 14.12
CA VAL A 734 3.94 23.89 12.73
C VAL A 734 5.10 24.85 12.55
N VAL A 735 5.81 24.74 11.43
CA VAL A 735 6.84 25.69 10.98
C VAL A 735 6.49 26.25 9.60
N VAL A 736 6.89 27.50 9.36
CA VAL A 736 6.83 28.16 8.06
C VAL A 736 8.23 28.15 7.44
N LEU A 737 8.29 27.66 6.20
CA LEU A 737 9.53 27.43 5.46
C LEU A 737 9.56 28.24 4.18
N LYS A 738 10.72 28.79 3.83
CA LYS A 738 11.01 29.46 2.55
C LYS A 738 12.39 29.06 2.05
N ARG A 739 12.66 29.19 0.75
CA ARG A 739 14.05 29.12 0.28
C ARG A 739 14.85 30.23 0.97
N LEU A 740 16.10 29.93 1.36
CA LEU A 740 16.93 30.86 2.11
C LEU A 740 17.13 32.18 1.35
N GLU A 741 17.32 32.11 0.04
CA GLU A 741 17.45 33.28 -0.83
C GLU A 741 16.20 34.17 -0.82
N ASP A 742 15.01 33.58 -0.86
CA ASP A 742 13.75 34.33 -0.82
C ASP A 742 13.53 34.95 0.55
N ALA A 743 13.83 34.21 1.62
CA ALA A 743 13.74 34.73 2.98
C ALA A 743 14.67 35.93 3.21
N LEU A 744 15.87 35.89 2.63
CA LEU A 744 16.81 37.00 2.67
C LEU A 744 16.34 38.17 1.81
N ALA A 745 15.78 37.91 0.63
CA ALA A 745 15.26 38.93 -0.27
C ALA A 745 14.07 39.69 0.33
N ASP A 746 13.19 38.97 1.04
CA ASP A 746 12.00 39.55 1.67
C ASP A 746 12.30 40.16 3.05
N GLY A 747 13.51 39.95 3.58
CA GLY A 747 13.92 40.50 4.88
C GLY A 747 13.30 39.77 6.07
N ASP A 748 12.96 38.49 5.90
CA ASP A 748 12.32 37.68 6.93
C ASP A 748 13.22 37.45 8.15
N ARG A 749 12.60 37.24 9.31
CA ARG A 749 13.31 36.73 10.49
C ARG A 749 13.66 35.26 10.29
N ILE A 750 14.92 34.97 9.99
CA ILE A 750 15.40 33.59 9.89
C ILE A 750 15.75 33.05 11.28
N ARG A 751 14.93 32.11 11.78
CA ARG A 751 15.14 31.45 13.08
C ARG A 751 16.24 30.39 13.01
N ALA A 752 16.23 29.60 11.94
CA ALA A 752 17.24 28.59 11.63
C ALA A 752 17.24 28.27 10.12
N VAL A 753 18.28 27.56 9.66
CA VAL A 753 18.38 27.10 8.27
C VAL A 753 18.49 25.58 8.25
N ILE A 754 17.56 24.91 7.57
CA ILE A 754 17.64 23.50 7.23
C ILE A 754 18.59 23.38 6.03
N ARG A 755 19.78 22.82 6.29
CA ARG A 755 20.83 22.68 5.27
C ARG A 755 20.63 21.46 4.38
N GLY A 756 20.03 20.40 4.91
CA GLY A 756 19.74 19.16 4.20
C GLY A 756 18.84 18.27 5.04
N SER A 757 18.12 17.38 4.38
CA SER A 757 17.26 16.38 5.01
C SER A 757 17.23 15.13 4.15
N ALA A 758 17.04 13.96 4.78
CA ALA A 758 16.94 12.68 4.10
C ALA A 758 15.89 11.81 4.79
N VAL A 759 15.30 10.88 4.05
CA VAL A 759 14.33 9.89 4.52
C VAL A 759 14.70 8.56 3.86
N ASN A 760 14.73 7.47 4.63
CA ASN A 760 14.90 6.13 4.07
C ASN A 760 13.94 5.14 4.72
N ASN A 761 14.15 3.85 4.51
CA ASN A 761 13.49 2.81 5.30
C ASN A 761 14.50 1.71 5.68
N ASP A 762 14.32 1.14 6.87
CA ASP A 762 15.12 0.02 7.38
C ASP A 762 15.01 -1.26 6.53
N GLY A 763 13.93 -1.42 5.75
CA GLY A 763 13.67 -2.63 4.97
C GLY A 763 13.54 -3.87 5.86
N SER A 764 14.07 -5.00 5.37
CA SER A 764 14.13 -6.26 6.12
C SER A 764 15.37 -6.39 7.02
N HIS A 765 16.28 -5.41 7.03
CA HIS A 765 17.56 -5.45 7.77
C HIS A 765 17.38 -5.07 9.25
N LYS A 766 16.46 -5.76 9.93
CA LYS A 766 16.11 -5.59 11.35
C LYS A 766 15.46 -6.87 11.89
N ALA A 767 15.53 -7.07 13.20
CA ALA A 767 15.09 -8.31 13.86
C ALA A 767 13.56 -8.57 13.78
N GLY A 768 12.76 -7.58 13.39
CA GLY A 768 11.31 -7.68 13.24
C GLY A 768 10.71 -6.37 12.77
N PHE A 769 9.43 -6.37 12.41
CA PHE A 769 8.76 -5.20 11.80
C PHE A 769 8.91 -3.91 12.61
N THR A 770 8.80 -4.01 13.94
CA THR A 770 8.87 -2.87 14.88
C THR A 770 10.27 -2.61 15.45
N ALA A 771 11.25 -3.46 15.14
CA ALA A 771 12.61 -3.28 15.63
C ALA A 771 13.33 -2.15 14.87
N PRO A 772 14.18 -1.35 15.53
CA PRO A 772 14.99 -0.34 14.83
C PRO A 772 16.20 -0.98 14.13
N SER A 773 16.72 -0.33 13.08
CA SER A 773 17.99 -0.73 12.42
C SER A 773 19.11 0.29 12.66
N SER A 774 20.25 -0.18 13.18
CA SER A 774 21.45 0.67 13.31
C SER A 774 22.05 1.05 11.96
N GLU A 775 21.89 0.20 10.95
CA GLU A 775 22.38 0.47 9.59
C GLU A 775 21.49 1.48 8.86
N GLY A 776 20.17 1.28 8.91
CA GLY A 776 19.19 2.22 8.32
C GLY A 776 19.35 3.64 8.88
N GLN A 777 19.44 3.75 10.21
CA GLN A 777 19.70 5.01 10.90
C GLN A 777 21.06 5.63 10.52
N GLY A 778 22.13 4.83 10.48
CA GLY A 778 23.46 5.33 10.08
C GLY A 778 23.47 5.88 8.66
N ARG A 779 22.79 5.19 7.73
CA ARG A 779 22.68 5.59 6.33
C ARG A 779 21.92 6.91 6.17
N VAL A 780 20.74 7.05 6.79
CA VAL A 780 19.95 8.29 6.64
C VAL A 780 20.67 9.51 7.24
N ILE A 781 21.39 9.32 8.36
CA ILE A 781 22.18 10.40 8.97
C ILE A 781 23.33 10.81 8.05
N ALA A 782 24.06 9.83 7.48
CA ALA A 782 25.14 10.11 6.53
C ALA A 782 24.63 10.81 5.26
N GLU A 783 23.48 10.39 4.74
CA GLU A 783 22.84 10.97 3.56
C GLU A 783 22.38 12.41 3.83
N ALA A 784 21.74 12.68 4.97
CA ALA A 784 21.34 14.05 5.34
C ALA A 784 22.55 14.99 5.44
N LEU A 785 23.68 14.51 5.96
CA LEU A 785 24.93 15.27 6.02
C LEU A 785 25.54 15.50 4.63
N ALA A 786 25.49 14.49 3.75
CA ALA A 786 25.96 14.60 2.38
C ALA A 786 25.14 15.62 1.58
N VAL A 787 23.80 15.53 1.65
CA VAL A 787 22.87 16.51 1.04
C VAL A 787 23.11 17.91 1.58
N ALA A 788 23.41 18.05 2.87
CA ALA A 788 23.69 19.34 3.49
C ALA A 788 25.06 19.94 3.10
N GLY A 789 25.97 19.15 2.53
CA GLY A 789 27.38 19.51 2.37
C GLY A 789 28.06 19.80 3.71
N VAL A 790 27.70 19.06 4.77
CA VAL A 790 28.15 19.31 6.15
C VAL A 790 28.99 18.14 6.64
N ALA A 791 30.23 18.41 7.04
CA ALA A 791 31.07 17.40 7.68
C ALA A 791 30.56 17.07 9.10
N PRO A 792 30.50 15.78 9.51
CA PRO A 792 30.03 15.35 10.84
C PRO A 792 30.72 16.09 12.00
N ARG A 793 32.02 16.36 11.87
CA ARG A 793 32.83 17.09 12.87
C ARG A 793 32.35 18.51 13.21
N THR A 794 31.48 19.07 12.37
CA THR A 794 30.94 20.42 12.57
C THR A 794 29.61 20.43 13.31
N LEU A 795 28.97 19.26 13.49
CA LEU A 795 27.82 19.13 14.37
C LEU A 795 28.27 19.23 15.83
N SER A 796 27.56 20.05 16.60
CA SER A 796 27.81 20.25 18.03
C SER A 796 26.61 19.94 18.91
N TYR A 797 25.48 19.62 18.30
CA TYR A 797 24.28 19.12 18.97
C TYR A 797 23.56 18.09 18.09
N VAL A 798 22.95 17.09 18.70
CA VAL A 798 22.00 16.16 18.08
C VAL A 798 20.77 16.09 18.97
N GLU A 799 19.65 16.51 18.41
CA GLU A 799 18.32 16.19 18.94
C GLU A 799 17.94 14.80 18.44
N ALA A 800 18.16 13.82 19.30
CA ALA A 800 17.94 12.42 18.98
C ALA A 800 16.45 12.05 19.01
N HIS A 801 16.13 10.93 18.36
CA HIS A 801 14.86 10.27 18.59
C HIS A 801 14.71 9.94 20.08
N GLY A 802 15.73 9.39 20.74
CA GLY A 802 15.82 9.32 22.20
C GLY A 802 14.63 8.65 22.85
N SER A 803 14.39 7.40 22.46
CA SER A 803 13.21 6.63 22.89
C SER A 803 13.12 6.39 24.40
N GLY A 804 14.26 6.41 25.11
CA GLY A 804 14.33 5.96 26.50
C GLY A 804 14.19 4.45 26.64
N THR A 805 14.24 3.69 25.53
CA THR A 805 14.24 2.23 25.55
C THR A 805 15.68 1.70 25.55
N PRO A 806 16.01 0.65 26.31
CA PRO A 806 17.37 0.10 26.34
C PRO A 806 17.92 -0.26 24.96
N LEU A 807 17.08 -0.84 24.10
CA LEU A 807 17.48 -1.29 22.77
C LEU A 807 17.56 -0.12 21.78
N GLY A 808 16.55 0.74 21.76
CA GLY A 808 16.48 1.88 20.83
C GLY A 808 17.61 2.86 21.05
N ASP A 809 17.86 3.26 22.30
CA ASP A 809 18.93 4.22 22.62
C ASP A 809 20.32 3.64 22.28
N THR A 810 20.53 2.34 22.50
CA THR A 810 21.79 1.66 22.12
C THR A 810 22.00 1.66 20.61
N ILE A 811 20.95 1.37 19.84
CA ILE A 811 21.02 1.33 18.38
C ILE A 811 21.26 2.71 17.78
N GLU A 812 20.59 3.73 18.32
CA GLU A 812 20.72 5.11 17.88
C GLU A 812 22.11 5.68 18.15
N VAL A 813 22.63 5.53 19.38
CA VAL A 813 23.99 5.99 19.70
C VAL A 813 25.04 5.22 18.89
N ALA A 814 24.85 3.92 18.63
CA ALA A 814 25.74 3.14 17.78
C ALA A 814 25.74 3.64 16.33
N ALA A 815 24.57 3.94 15.77
CA ALA A 815 24.43 4.49 14.42
C ALA A 815 25.13 5.86 14.29
N LEU A 816 24.83 6.77 15.21
CA LEU A 816 25.48 8.08 15.30
C LEU A 816 27.00 7.96 15.44
N SER A 817 27.48 7.07 16.31
CA SER A 817 28.92 6.89 16.55
C SER A 817 29.65 6.38 15.31
N ARG A 818 29.01 5.55 14.47
CA ARG A 818 29.59 5.11 13.19
C ARG A 818 29.76 6.27 12.20
N VAL A 819 28.76 7.14 12.08
CA VAL A 819 28.83 8.31 11.20
C VAL A 819 29.88 9.32 11.69
N PHE A 820 30.05 9.43 13.01
CA PHE A 820 31.04 10.32 13.62
C PHE A 820 32.42 9.68 13.79
N ALA A 821 32.63 8.40 13.44
CA ALA A 821 33.88 7.68 13.68
C ALA A 821 35.10 8.28 12.95
N ALA A 822 34.87 8.98 11.82
CA ALA A 822 35.91 9.70 11.09
C ALA A 822 36.34 11.02 11.76
N VAL A 823 35.68 11.44 12.85
CA VAL A 823 35.99 12.67 13.59
C VAL A 823 36.99 12.34 14.69
N THR A 824 38.27 12.60 14.43
CA THR A 824 39.33 12.53 15.45
C THR A 824 39.46 13.89 16.14
N GLY A 825 39.33 13.93 17.48
CA GLY A 825 39.58 15.16 18.24
C GLY A 825 38.86 15.24 19.59
N PRO A 826 39.18 16.26 20.42
CA PRO A 826 38.65 16.41 21.78
C PRO A 826 37.22 16.99 21.84
N ARG A 827 36.63 17.34 20.70
CA ARG A 827 35.36 18.08 20.65
C ARG A 827 34.19 17.10 20.70
N ARG A 828 33.45 17.09 21.82
CA ARG A 828 32.24 16.28 22.00
C ARG A 828 30.99 17.05 21.52
N CYS A 829 30.06 16.33 20.90
CA CYS A 829 28.76 16.79 20.43
C CYS A 829 27.71 16.54 21.53
N ALA A 830 26.88 17.54 21.83
CA ALA A 830 25.80 17.35 22.80
C ALA A 830 24.70 16.46 22.21
N LEU A 831 24.13 15.57 23.02
CA LEU A 831 23.07 14.62 22.64
C LEU A 831 21.90 14.79 23.60
N GLY A 832 20.73 15.14 23.08
CA GLY A 832 19.54 15.36 23.91
C GLY A 832 18.26 14.83 23.27
N SER A 833 17.18 14.78 24.06
CA SER A 833 15.84 14.48 23.54
C SER A 833 14.75 15.25 24.28
N VAL A 834 13.88 15.92 23.54
CA VAL A 834 12.68 16.63 24.01
C VAL A 834 11.68 15.68 24.67
N LYS A 835 11.74 14.38 24.36
CA LYS A 835 10.87 13.37 24.95
C LYS A 835 11.03 13.26 26.46
N THR A 836 12.19 13.67 27.00
CA THR A 836 12.42 13.74 28.44
C THR A 836 11.59 14.83 29.13
N ASN A 837 11.15 15.86 28.39
CA ASN A 837 10.27 16.92 28.88
C ASN A 837 8.78 16.64 28.60
N LEU A 838 8.45 16.23 27.38
CA LEU A 838 7.06 16.20 26.88
C LEU A 838 6.48 14.78 26.74
N GLY A 839 7.32 13.75 26.87
CA GLY A 839 7.00 12.41 26.42
C GLY A 839 7.05 12.28 24.89
N HIS A 840 6.61 11.14 24.39
CA HIS A 840 6.55 10.85 22.96
C HIS A 840 5.23 11.36 22.36
N LEU A 841 5.35 12.41 21.55
CA LEU A 841 4.23 13.07 20.86
C LEU A 841 3.82 12.40 19.54
N ASP A 842 4.13 11.11 19.36
CA ASP A 842 3.86 10.33 18.14
C ASP A 842 4.15 11.10 16.83
N ALA A 843 3.13 11.38 16.00
CA ALA A 843 3.26 12.09 14.73
C ALA A 843 3.86 13.50 14.86
N ALA A 844 3.69 14.17 16.01
CA ALA A 844 4.25 15.49 16.30
C ALA A 844 5.66 15.44 16.95
N ALA A 845 6.25 14.26 17.15
CA ALA A 845 7.53 14.14 17.84
C ALA A 845 8.70 14.77 17.06
N GLY A 846 8.72 14.61 15.73
CA GLY A 846 9.75 15.17 14.87
C GLY A 846 9.77 16.70 14.88
N ILE A 847 8.60 17.33 14.74
CA ILE A 847 8.50 18.80 14.74
C ILE A 847 8.83 19.41 16.11
N ALA A 848 8.50 18.75 17.22
CA ALA A 848 8.90 19.21 18.54
C ALA A 848 10.43 19.25 18.71
N GLY A 849 11.13 18.23 18.20
CA GLY A 849 12.59 18.19 18.18
C GLY A 849 13.20 19.27 17.27
N LEU A 850 12.61 19.50 16.10
CA LEU A 850 13.04 20.55 15.17
C LEU A 850 12.88 21.95 15.79
N ILE A 851 11.72 22.24 16.39
CA ILE A 851 11.44 23.54 17.01
C ILE A 851 12.34 23.77 18.23
N LYS A 852 12.53 22.77 19.10
CA LYS A 852 13.52 22.85 20.20
C LYS A 852 14.91 23.22 19.67
N THR A 853 15.32 22.60 18.56
CA THR A 853 16.63 22.83 17.95
C THR A 853 16.74 24.23 17.34
N ALA A 854 15.69 24.72 16.67
CA ALA A 854 15.63 26.07 16.15
C ALA A 854 15.73 27.12 17.27
N LEU A 855 14.98 26.93 18.36
CA LEU A 855 15.03 27.80 19.54
C LEU A 855 16.42 27.75 20.21
N ALA A 856 17.05 26.57 20.32
CA ALA A 856 18.40 26.44 20.85
C ALA A 856 19.45 27.18 20.01
N LEU A 857 19.32 27.17 18.67
CA LEU A 857 20.17 27.93 17.76
C LEU A 857 19.95 29.44 17.92
N GLU A 858 18.69 29.86 17.96
CA GLU A 858 18.25 31.25 18.09
C GLU A 858 18.75 31.88 19.40
N HIS A 859 18.54 31.19 20.53
CA HIS A 859 18.97 31.61 21.86
C HIS A 859 20.43 31.26 22.17
N ARG A 860 21.10 30.51 21.29
CA ARG A 860 22.51 30.10 21.44
C ARG A 860 22.76 29.38 22.78
N ALA A 861 21.84 28.51 23.18
CA ALA A 861 21.89 27.80 24.45
C ALA A 861 21.42 26.35 24.30
N LEU A 862 22.00 25.45 25.08
CA LEU A 862 21.62 24.03 25.14
C LEU A 862 20.81 23.79 26.42
N PRO A 863 19.50 23.46 26.32
CA PRO A 863 18.70 23.10 27.48
C PRO A 863 19.10 21.71 28.03
N PRO A 864 18.82 21.42 29.31
CA PRO A 864 19.03 20.10 29.88
C PRO A 864 18.14 19.02 29.23
N SER A 865 18.69 17.82 29.06
CA SER A 865 17.93 16.58 28.85
C SER A 865 17.65 15.96 30.21
N LEU A 866 16.38 15.74 30.54
CA LEU A 866 15.96 15.33 31.89
C LEU A 866 16.24 13.86 32.17
N HIS A 867 16.23 13.51 33.46
CA HIS A 867 16.34 12.14 33.98
C HIS A 867 17.64 11.39 33.67
N PHE A 868 18.68 12.10 33.25
CA PHE A 868 20.01 11.56 33.02
C PHE A 868 20.90 11.79 34.24
N GLU A 869 21.19 10.72 34.97
CA GLU A 869 22.11 10.68 36.12
C GLU A 869 23.39 9.92 35.77
N GLU A 870 23.25 8.71 35.22
CA GLU A 870 24.37 7.85 34.85
C GLU A 870 24.18 7.30 33.42
N PRO A 871 25.21 7.36 32.56
CA PRO A 871 25.10 6.82 31.21
C PRO A 871 24.89 5.31 31.25
N SER A 872 24.03 4.79 30.38
CA SER A 872 23.94 3.34 30.18
C SER A 872 25.30 2.79 29.71
N PRO A 873 25.88 1.77 30.38
CA PRO A 873 27.18 1.21 30.01
C PRO A 873 27.24 0.68 28.56
N ARG A 874 26.08 0.37 27.97
CA ARG A 874 25.95 -0.13 26.59
C ARG A 874 26.24 0.94 25.54
N LEU A 875 26.13 2.22 25.90
CA LEU A 875 26.27 3.34 24.96
C LEU A 875 27.73 3.77 24.77
N ARG A 876 28.61 3.47 25.74
CA ARG A 876 30.02 3.92 25.79
C ARG A 876 30.18 5.42 25.54
N LEU A 877 29.32 6.25 26.14
CA LEU A 877 29.36 7.71 25.95
C LEU A 877 30.66 8.34 26.45
N ASP A 878 31.33 7.74 27.44
CA ASP A 878 32.58 8.25 28.01
C ASP A 878 33.77 8.17 27.02
N GLU A 879 33.73 7.20 26.11
CA GLU A 879 34.76 6.97 25.08
C GLU A 879 34.34 7.52 23.71
N GLY A 880 33.08 7.93 23.56
CA GLY A 880 32.46 8.35 22.31
C GLY A 880 32.42 9.86 22.10
N PRO A 881 31.99 10.30 20.90
CA PRO A 881 31.97 11.72 20.54
C PRO A 881 30.79 12.46 21.19
N PHE A 882 29.92 11.81 21.97
CA PHE A 882 28.68 12.41 22.49
C PHE A 882 28.71 12.61 24.00
N TYR A 883 27.99 13.63 24.49
CA TYR A 883 27.68 13.83 25.91
C TYR A 883 26.25 14.33 26.09
N VAL A 884 25.60 14.02 27.21
CA VAL A 884 24.23 14.48 27.49
C VAL A 884 24.27 15.74 28.36
N PRO A 885 23.70 16.88 27.93
CA PRO A 885 23.65 18.09 28.75
C PRO A 885 22.62 17.92 29.87
N THR A 886 23.02 18.06 31.14
CA THR A 886 22.14 17.94 32.32
C THR A 886 21.76 19.28 32.95
N ARG A 887 22.28 20.38 32.41
CA ARG A 887 21.99 21.76 32.84
C ARG A 887 21.95 22.68 31.64
N LEU A 888 21.21 23.78 31.76
CA LEU A 888 21.26 24.86 30.78
C LEU A 888 22.71 25.34 30.65
N SER A 889 23.19 25.42 29.41
CA SER A 889 24.55 25.88 29.13
C SER A 889 24.59 26.74 27.88
N PRO A 890 25.50 27.73 27.80
CA PRO A 890 25.75 28.44 26.55
C PRO A 890 26.15 27.44 25.46
N TRP A 891 25.63 27.63 24.24
CA TRP A 891 26.10 26.92 23.07
C TRP A 891 27.16 27.79 22.41
N PRO A 892 28.47 27.55 22.58
CA PRO A 892 29.49 28.41 21.99
C PRO A 892 29.54 28.27 20.46
N ALA A 893 29.88 29.36 19.77
CA ALA A 893 30.19 29.29 18.35
C ALA A 893 31.55 28.59 18.15
N GLY A 894 31.67 27.76 17.12
CA GLY A 894 32.93 27.17 16.71
C GLY A 894 33.56 27.91 15.53
N PRO A 895 34.58 27.31 14.89
CA PRO A 895 35.09 27.78 13.60
C PRO A 895 34.05 27.63 12.47
N ALA A 896 33.04 26.78 12.66
CA ALA A 896 31.86 26.69 11.82
C ALA A 896 30.63 27.28 12.56
N PRO A 897 29.57 27.70 11.83
CA PRO A 897 28.29 28.03 12.43
C PRO A 897 27.77 26.92 13.33
N ARG A 898 26.95 27.26 14.33
CA ARG A 898 26.28 26.25 15.16
C ARG A 898 25.42 25.38 14.24
N ARG A 899 25.64 24.07 14.30
CA ARG A 899 24.90 23.08 13.52
C ARG A 899 24.43 21.96 14.43
N ALA A 900 23.22 21.49 14.14
CA ALA A 900 22.61 20.36 14.81
C ALA A 900 22.00 19.36 13.83
N GLY A 901 21.95 18.10 14.23
CA GLY A 901 21.11 17.07 13.61
C GLY A 901 19.81 16.89 14.40
N VAL A 902 18.73 16.53 13.71
CA VAL A 902 17.45 16.16 14.33
C VAL A 902 17.03 14.81 13.77
N SER A 903 16.73 13.84 14.64
CA SER A 903 16.38 12.47 14.23
C SER A 903 14.97 12.10 14.70
N SER A 904 14.21 11.42 13.83
CA SER A 904 12.98 10.76 14.22
C SER A 904 12.81 9.46 13.43
N PHE A 905 12.63 8.34 14.13
CA PHE A 905 12.51 7.01 13.54
C PHE A 905 11.13 6.44 13.83
N GLY A 906 10.38 6.09 12.78
CA GLY A 906 9.03 5.56 12.86
C GLY A 906 8.99 4.06 13.09
N ILE A 907 7.96 3.59 13.81
CA ILE A 907 7.58 2.17 13.75
C ILE A 907 7.28 1.81 12.29
N GLY A 908 7.77 0.66 11.83
CA GLY A 908 7.78 0.29 10.42
C GLY A 908 9.12 0.60 9.73
N GLY A 909 9.97 1.44 10.33
CA GLY A 909 11.36 1.66 9.95
C GLY A 909 11.63 2.84 9.02
N THR A 910 10.67 3.76 8.84
CA THR A 910 10.87 5.00 8.07
C THR A 910 11.46 6.10 8.94
#